data_AF-A0A8R2A928-F1
#
_entry.id   AF-A0A8R2A928-F1
#
_cell.length_a   1.000
_cell.length_b   1.000
_cell.length_c   1.000
_cell.angle_alpha   90.00
_cell.angle_beta   90.00
_cell.angle_gamma   90.00
#
_symmetry.space_group_name_H-M   'P 1'
#
loop_
_entity.id
_entity.type
_entity.pdbx_description
1 polymer ?
#
loop_
_entity_poly.entity_id
_entity_poly.type
_entity_poly.pdbx_seq_one_letter_code
_entity_poly.pdbx_strand_id
1 'polypeptide(L)'
;MTRIPIALLVLLLLAAAPVRSQQQQRPFLTEIFPEQLEQQQLQFQQNQVQVELQQVQQALEARPQDPELRDSLLQQQEQFVLAFRDIQRQQLVLQQRIQDRLSGAQTVLQEQPPQPVQQQSQQPQPAPQVEEPFRKSPNVEGSCKTVSGESGTCRPLVSCLSFYAELPELKKQPCKLAVNEFGVCCPPKNRNPAINQPMTAATTVTGVIRAPPPPPVDIPPFTSEQLNVAAANALQRLNERRVLVTSLFTKRILVPTGSAAAWHQELFPTTNETLTQGEQAQKSVDASVGLVNDFNLTREQGTFALPSFSILDTVLGDTCPRTSFCQPHKYRSTDGSCNNIKHELWGRASTALQRILPPKYGDGVNSPRSRAANGSPLPSARQVSVTFTQDVDSPSENYTMLLMQWGQFLDHDTTHTPISRGQMGSGISCCRNGREIENSLRHPDCFQIEIPRNDHMFAPFGERCMEFVRSLPAPRPECNFGPREQMNQITAYLDGSNIYGSSLSTQQSLRTFRGGTLQSQNIRGKQLLPGNPSECSDDTGRSACFKAGDGRVNEQIDLALLHTIWLREHNRIAFELSRLNPRWSDEAIFQETRRIIIAQLQHITYNEFLPIILGRSYMAKFGLSPAESGWARNYDPELNAGITNAFAAAAYRFGHTLIQGNIHGYGKFGNIRENLVLSKQHFAPFNLYKEGALDDFIRGISFQSSQNFDRFFTKEITDHLFQGNLNFGLDLVALNVQRGRDHGLPPYNEWRQVCGYEKARNWNDLEEYMDPQTITRLARLYGSVDEIDLYIGGVSEKPMKDALVGPTFVCIIGDQFSRLRRGDRFFYEEGGHPSSFDQVQLQELRKSSLARLLCDNSDDMALIQPLAFLKPSFLNQRVACASSSIPKVDLRAWAGERTAVP
;
A
#
# COMPACT_ATOMS: atom_id res chain seq x y z
N MET A 1 -51.08 -28.05 -24.35
CA MET A 1 -50.31 -28.95 -25.25
C MET A 1 -48.89 -28.38 -25.33
N THR A 2 -48.12 -28.64 -24.28
CA THR A 2 -47.01 -29.62 -24.24
C THR A 2 -45.71 -29.08 -24.84
N ARG A 3 -44.87 -28.51 -23.95
CA ARG A 3 -43.42 -28.45 -24.08
C ARG A 3 -42.84 -29.65 -23.35
N ILE A 4 -41.97 -30.42 -24.00
CA ILE A 4 -40.96 -31.30 -23.40
C ILE A 4 -39.66 -31.17 -24.23
N PRO A 5 -38.46 -31.25 -23.61
CA PRO A 5 -37.25 -30.57 -24.04
C PRO A 5 -36.21 -31.49 -24.71
N ILE A 6 -35.26 -30.86 -25.40
CA ILE A 6 -34.05 -31.49 -25.97
C ILE A 6 -33.06 -31.72 -24.83
N ALA A 7 -33.29 -32.81 -24.08
CA ALA A 7 -32.37 -33.37 -23.10
C ALA A 7 -32.37 -34.90 -23.26
N LEU A 8 -32.00 -35.37 -24.44
CA LEU A 8 -31.90 -36.81 -24.75
C LEU A 8 -31.08 -37.03 -26.02
N LEU A 9 -29.80 -36.64 -26.02
CA LEU A 9 -28.84 -37.10 -27.05
C LEU A 9 -27.37 -37.19 -26.60
N VAL A 10 -27.09 -37.17 -25.30
CA VAL A 10 -25.70 -37.23 -24.78
C VAL A 10 -25.44 -38.44 -23.86
N LEU A 11 -26.42 -39.33 -23.67
CA LEU A 11 -26.33 -40.43 -22.68
C LEU A 11 -26.09 -41.83 -23.25
N LEU A 12 -25.66 -41.95 -24.51
CA LEU A 12 -25.26 -43.23 -25.10
C LEU A 12 -23.93 -43.03 -25.83
N LEU A 13 -22.80 -43.25 -25.15
CA LEU A 13 -21.51 -43.72 -25.70
C LEU A 13 -20.34 -43.65 -24.69
N LEU A 14 -20.49 -44.21 -23.47
CA LEU A 14 -19.33 -44.50 -22.61
C LEU A 14 -19.49 -45.85 -21.91
N ALA A 15 -19.14 -46.93 -22.62
CA ALA A 15 -18.73 -48.19 -22.01
C ALA A 15 -17.71 -48.92 -22.92
N ALA A 16 -16.62 -49.37 -22.28
CA ALA A 16 -15.64 -50.38 -22.70
C ALA A 16 -14.37 -49.98 -23.52
N ALA A 17 -13.27 -49.72 -22.77
CA ALA A 17 -11.88 -50.22 -22.91
C ALA A 17 -11.01 -49.87 -24.16
N PRO A 18 -9.67 -50.10 -24.14
CA PRO A 18 -8.63 -49.70 -23.17
C PRO A 18 -7.45 -48.96 -23.86
N VAL A 19 -6.79 -48.00 -23.20
CA VAL A 19 -5.57 -47.37 -23.74
C VAL A 19 -4.32 -47.92 -23.06
N ARG A 20 -3.47 -48.52 -23.90
CA ARG A 20 -2.11 -49.00 -23.65
C ARG A 20 -1.19 -47.90 -23.14
N SER A 21 -0.28 -48.31 -22.26
CA SER A 21 0.86 -47.60 -21.70
C SER A 21 1.68 -46.77 -22.71
N GLN A 22 1.84 -45.48 -22.42
CA GLN A 22 3.08 -44.75 -22.70
C GLN A 22 3.52 -44.02 -21.42
N GLN A 23 4.57 -44.54 -20.80
CA GLN A 23 5.39 -43.81 -19.85
C GLN A 23 6.14 -42.70 -20.58
N GLN A 24 5.96 -41.45 -20.16
CA GLN A 24 7.01 -40.49 -19.76
C GLN A 24 6.47 -39.07 -19.86
N GLN A 25 5.85 -38.60 -18.78
CA GLN A 25 5.85 -37.20 -18.35
C GLN A 25 5.47 -37.21 -16.86
N ARG A 26 6.48 -37.06 -15.99
CA ARG A 26 6.26 -36.87 -14.55
C ARG A 26 6.12 -35.37 -14.30
N PRO A 27 5.00 -34.86 -13.75
CA PRO A 27 5.00 -33.57 -13.09
C PRO A 27 5.64 -33.70 -11.70
N PHE A 28 6.42 -32.67 -11.40
CA PHE A 28 7.33 -32.47 -10.29
C PHE A 28 6.63 -32.54 -8.92
N LEU A 29 7.14 -33.43 -8.06
CA LEU A 29 6.88 -33.43 -6.62
C LEU A 29 8.01 -32.70 -5.91
N THR A 30 7.65 -31.60 -5.26
CA THR A 30 8.42 -30.77 -4.34
C THR A 30 8.55 -31.43 -2.97
N GLU A 31 9.64 -31.16 -2.23
CA GLU A 31 9.55 -31.14 -0.76
C GLU A 31 8.87 -29.84 -0.32
N ILE A 32 7.57 -29.79 -0.59
CA ILE A 32 6.58 -29.40 0.42
C ILE A 32 6.54 -30.63 1.35
N PHE A 33 6.41 -30.50 2.68
CA PHE A 33 6.15 -31.70 3.48
C PHE A 33 4.99 -32.46 2.82
N PRO A 34 5.02 -33.79 2.63
CA PRO A 34 3.91 -34.51 1.99
C PRO A 34 2.56 -34.11 2.57
N GLU A 35 2.55 -33.85 3.88
CA GLU A 35 1.42 -33.39 4.64
C GLU A 35 0.98 -31.94 4.32
N GLN A 36 1.89 -31.03 3.95
CA GLN A 36 1.55 -29.68 3.53
C GLN A 36 0.96 -29.64 2.11
N LEU A 37 1.39 -30.54 1.21
CA LEU A 37 0.79 -30.66 -0.12
C LEU A 37 -0.62 -31.25 0.01
N GLU A 38 -0.76 -32.28 0.83
CA GLU A 38 -2.06 -32.84 1.21
C GLU A 38 -2.94 -31.76 1.84
N GLN A 39 -2.37 -30.87 2.65
CA GLN A 39 -3.11 -29.76 3.26
C GLN A 39 -3.59 -28.75 2.23
N GLN A 40 -2.74 -28.35 1.28
CA GLN A 40 -3.13 -27.44 0.20
C GLN A 40 -4.19 -28.08 -0.72
N GLN A 41 -4.08 -29.37 -1.01
CA GLN A 41 -5.07 -30.11 -1.80
C GLN A 41 -6.42 -30.21 -1.07
N LEU A 42 -6.41 -30.54 0.23
CA LEU A 42 -7.62 -30.59 1.03
C LEU A 42 -8.26 -29.21 1.18
N GLN A 43 -7.48 -28.14 1.29
CA GLN A 43 -7.99 -26.77 1.33
C GLN A 43 -8.59 -26.33 0.00
N PHE A 44 -7.93 -26.66 -1.11
CA PHE A 44 -8.47 -26.39 -2.44
C PHE A 44 -9.80 -27.12 -2.66
N GLN A 45 -9.87 -28.41 -2.31
CA GLN A 45 -11.10 -29.19 -2.35
C GLN A 45 -12.18 -28.62 -1.43
N GLN A 46 -11.81 -28.20 -0.21
CA GLN A 46 -12.74 -27.58 0.73
C GLN A 46 -13.36 -26.31 0.14
N ASN A 47 -12.53 -25.43 -0.43
CA ASN A 47 -12.99 -24.18 -1.04
C ASN A 47 -13.92 -24.45 -2.23
N GLN A 48 -13.61 -25.42 -3.09
CA GLN A 48 -14.48 -25.81 -4.20
C GLN A 48 -15.84 -26.32 -3.71
N VAL A 49 -15.85 -27.24 -2.74
CA VAL A 49 -17.10 -27.77 -2.17
C VAL A 49 -17.91 -26.67 -1.48
N GLN A 50 -17.24 -25.71 -0.84
CA GLN A 50 -17.91 -24.59 -0.16
C GLN A 50 -18.57 -23.61 -1.14
N VAL A 51 -17.93 -23.32 -2.28
CA VAL A 51 -18.53 -22.50 -3.35
C VAL A 51 -19.75 -23.19 -3.95
N GLU A 52 -19.65 -24.47 -4.29
CA GLU A 52 -20.77 -25.25 -4.84
C GLU A 52 -21.94 -25.35 -3.86
N LEU A 53 -21.64 -25.60 -2.57
CA LEU A 53 -22.66 -25.63 -1.52
C LEU A 53 -23.38 -24.28 -1.38
N GLN A 54 -22.65 -23.17 -1.50
CA GLN A 54 -23.23 -21.83 -1.43
C GLN A 54 -24.14 -21.54 -2.64
N GLN A 55 -23.75 -21.98 -3.85
CA GLN A 55 -24.59 -21.87 -5.05
C GLN A 55 -25.89 -22.67 -4.91
N VAL A 56 -25.81 -23.90 -4.40
CA VAL A 56 -26.99 -24.75 -4.16
C VAL A 56 -27.89 -24.15 -3.07
N GLN A 57 -27.31 -23.57 -2.00
CA GLN A 57 -28.08 -22.87 -0.97
C GLN A 57 -28.83 -21.66 -1.53
N GLN A 58 -28.16 -20.82 -2.33
CA GLN A 58 -28.80 -19.68 -3.00
C GLN A 58 -29.95 -20.13 -3.93
N ALA A 59 -29.76 -21.23 -4.66
CA ALA A 59 -30.79 -21.81 -5.51
C ALA A 59 -32.00 -22.34 -4.71
N LEU A 60 -31.78 -22.94 -3.54
CA LEU A 60 -32.85 -23.38 -2.63
C LEU A 60 -33.59 -22.21 -1.97
N GLU A 61 -32.87 -21.14 -1.60
CA GLU A 61 -33.44 -19.91 -1.02
C GLU A 61 -34.32 -19.14 -2.00
N ALA A 62 -34.07 -19.28 -3.30
CA ALA A 62 -34.92 -18.73 -4.36
C ALA A 62 -36.31 -19.40 -4.46
N ARG A 63 -36.60 -20.39 -3.60
CA ARG A 63 -37.88 -21.12 -3.51
C ARG A 63 -38.35 -21.65 -4.87
N PRO A 64 -37.61 -22.59 -5.48
CA PRO A 64 -37.96 -23.15 -6.77
C PRO A 64 -39.37 -23.74 -6.73
N GLN A 65 -40.19 -23.38 -7.73
CA GLN A 65 -41.60 -23.80 -7.83
C GLN A 65 -41.74 -25.26 -8.30
N ASP A 66 -40.68 -25.82 -8.88
CA ASP A 66 -40.61 -27.19 -9.38
C ASP A 66 -40.15 -28.15 -8.25
N PRO A 67 -41.02 -29.11 -7.82
CA PRO A 67 -40.68 -30.07 -6.78
C PRO A 67 -39.50 -30.98 -7.14
N GLU A 68 -39.35 -31.38 -8.40
CA GLU A 68 -38.25 -32.27 -8.83
C GLU A 68 -36.91 -31.55 -8.78
N LEU A 69 -36.88 -30.28 -9.20
CA LEU A 69 -35.69 -29.43 -9.09
C LEU A 69 -35.32 -29.18 -7.62
N ARG A 70 -36.32 -28.94 -6.76
CA ARG A 70 -36.10 -28.74 -5.32
C ARG A 70 -35.51 -29.98 -4.65
N ASP A 71 -36.05 -31.16 -4.94
CA ASP A 71 -35.55 -32.43 -4.39
C ASP A 71 -34.14 -32.74 -4.92
N SER A 72 -33.86 -32.43 -6.19
CA SER A 72 -32.52 -32.55 -6.77
C SER A 72 -31.50 -31.62 -6.08
N LEU A 73 -31.86 -30.37 -5.82
CA LEU A 73 -31.01 -29.41 -5.11
C LEU A 73 -30.80 -29.81 -3.63
N LEU A 74 -31.81 -30.36 -2.95
CA LEU A 74 -31.66 -30.88 -1.59
C LEU A 74 -30.72 -32.09 -1.54
N GLN A 75 -30.79 -32.99 -2.53
CA GLN A 75 -29.85 -34.11 -2.65
C GLN A 75 -28.42 -33.63 -2.93
N GLN A 76 -28.24 -32.63 -3.82
CA GLN A 76 -26.93 -32.02 -4.07
C GLN A 76 -26.37 -31.35 -2.80
N GLN A 77 -27.20 -30.63 -2.05
CA GLN A 77 -26.81 -30.05 -0.77
C GLN A 77 -26.33 -31.12 0.22
N GLU A 78 -27.06 -32.22 0.37
CA GLU A 78 -26.66 -33.33 1.25
C GLU A 78 -25.32 -33.95 0.82
N GLN A 79 -25.11 -34.15 -0.49
CA GLN A 79 -23.85 -34.66 -1.04
C GLN A 79 -22.66 -33.72 -0.75
N PHE A 80 -22.82 -32.41 -0.95
CA PHE A 80 -21.76 -31.45 -0.65
C PHE A 80 -21.49 -31.34 0.85
N VAL A 81 -22.51 -31.43 1.71
CA VAL A 81 -22.33 -31.47 3.17
C VAL A 81 -21.57 -32.72 3.61
N LEU A 82 -21.84 -33.88 3.00
CA LEU A 82 -21.07 -35.11 3.25
C LEU A 82 -19.62 -34.97 2.79
N ALA A 83 -19.38 -34.46 1.58
CA ALA A 83 -18.04 -34.21 1.05
C ALA A 83 -17.24 -33.25 1.96
N PHE A 84 -17.89 -32.20 2.46
CA PHE A 84 -17.29 -31.25 3.40
C PHE A 84 -16.88 -31.92 4.72
N ARG A 85 -17.74 -32.78 5.29
CA ARG A 85 -17.44 -33.55 6.51
C ARG A 85 -16.27 -34.52 6.31
N ASP A 86 -16.18 -35.16 5.15
CA ASP A 86 -15.08 -36.08 4.83
C ASP A 86 -13.75 -35.33 4.69
N ILE A 87 -13.76 -34.16 4.03
CA ILE A 87 -12.57 -33.28 3.95
C ILE A 87 -12.15 -32.84 5.35
N GLN A 88 -13.08 -32.48 6.24
CA GLN A 88 -12.77 -32.13 7.63
C GLN A 88 -12.12 -33.29 8.40
N ARG A 89 -12.57 -34.53 8.19
CA ARG A 89 -11.93 -35.72 8.79
C ARG A 89 -10.51 -35.90 8.28
N GLN A 90 -10.28 -35.75 6.98
CA GLN A 90 -8.96 -35.86 6.36
C GLN A 90 -8.01 -34.78 6.89
N GLN A 91 -8.51 -33.55 7.08
CA GLN A 91 -7.76 -32.47 7.71
C GLN A 91 -7.35 -32.79 9.15
N LEU A 92 -8.22 -33.41 9.94
CA LEU A 92 -7.91 -33.80 11.32
C LEU A 92 -6.78 -34.84 11.39
N VAL A 93 -6.85 -35.88 10.54
CA VAL A 93 -5.80 -36.91 10.44
C VAL A 93 -4.47 -36.30 10.00
N LEU A 94 -4.53 -35.35 9.07
CA LEU A 94 -3.38 -34.65 8.58
C LEU A 94 -2.73 -33.74 9.64
N GLN A 95 -3.55 -33.04 10.43
CA GLN A 95 -3.10 -32.23 11.55
C GLN A 95 -2.35 -33.06 12.59
N GLN A 96 -2.84 -34.26 12.91
CA GLN A 96 -2.15 -35.17 13.82
C GLN A 96 -0.76 -35.55 13.30
N ARG A 97 -0.63 -35.91 12.00
CA ARG A 97 0.67 -36.23 11.38
C ARG A 97 1.64 -35.05 11.39
N ILE A 98 1.16 -33.84 11.13
CA ILE A 98 1.98 -32.63 11.22
C ILE A 98 2.46 -32.41 12.66
N GLN A 99 1.58 -32.61 13.65
CA GLN A 99 1.87 -32.43 15.07
C GLN A 99 2.87 -33.47 15.60
N ASP A 100 2.74 -34.73 15.21
CA ASP A 100 3.68 -35.82 15.56
C ASP A 100 5.07 -35.53 14.99
N ARG A 101 5.15 -34.98 13.78
CA ARG A 101 6.43 -34.60 13.14
C ARG A 101 7.07 -33.39 13.81
N LEU A 102 6.29 -32.37 14.17
CA LEU A 102 6.79 -31.19 14.87
C LEU A 102 7.24 -31.48 16.31
N SER A 103 6.72 -32.54 16.94
CA SER A 103 7.06 -32.95 18.30
C SER A 103 8.23 -33.95 18.38
N GLY A 104 8.73 -34.45 17.24
CA GLY A 104 9.88 -35.37 17.18
C GLY A 104 9.60 -36.79 17.71
N ALA A 105 8.33 -37.19 17.87
CA ALA A 105 7.96 -38.51 18.35
C ALA A 105 8.06 -39.56 17.23
N GLN A 106 9.15 -40.34 17.21
CA GLN A 106 9.19 -41.58 16.44
C GLN A 106 8.38 -42.67 17.19
N THR A 107 7.18 -42.97 16.73
CA THR A 107 6.43 -44.16 17.16
C THR A 107 7.02 -45.40 16.47
N VAL A 108 7.79 -46.19 17.22
CA VAL A 108 8.25 -47.52 16.82
C VAL A 108 7.11 -48.51 17.01
N LEU A 109 6.57 -49.06 15.91
CA LEU A 109 5.74 -50.26 15.95
C LEU A 109 6.67 -51.50 16.02
N GLN A 110 6.52 -52.28 17.08
CA GLN A 110 7.21 -53.54 17.35
C GLN A 110 6.63 -54.70 16.52
N GLU A 111 7.50 -55.58 16.00
CA GLU A 111 7.28 -57.03 15.95
C GLU A 111 8.59 -57.77 16.32
N GLN A 112 8.45 -58.87 17.07
CA GLN A 112 9.41 -59.69 17.86
C GLN A 112 10.28 -60.67 17.02
N PRO A 113 11.07 -61.64 17.58
CA PRO A 113 11.76 -61.81 18.89
C PRO A 113 13.30 -62.13 18.76
N PRO A 114 14.05 -62.35 19.87
CA PRO A 114 15.52 -62.24 19.93
C PRO A 114 16.28 -63.58 19.93
N GLN A 115 17.57 -63.56 19.58
CA GLN A 115 18.58 -64.59 19.93
C GLN A 115 20.00 -64.00 20.08
N PRO A 116 20.91 -64.66 20.84
CA PRO A 116 21.51 -64.05 22.03
C PRO A 116 22.96 -63.55 21.89
N VAL A 117 23.28 -62.69 22.87
CA VAL A 117 24.58 -62.10 23.18
C VAL A 117 25.62 -63.15 23.57
N GLN A 118 26.85 -63.00 23.07
CA GLN A 118 28.06 -63.49 23.75
C GLN A 118 28.93 -62.29 24.17
N GLN A 119 29.08 -62.15 25.49
CA GLN A 119 30.04 -61.27 26.14
C GLN A 119 31.42 -61.94 26.15
N GLN A 120 32.47 -61.18 25.83
CA GLN A 120 33.77 -61.36 26.47
C GLN A 120 34.35 -60.01 26.86
N SER A 121 34.84 -59.98 28.10
CA SER A 121 35.36 -58.88 28.87
C SER A 121 36.89 -58.84 28.83
N GLN A 122 37.50 -57.65 28.97
CA GLN A 122 38.55 -57.35 29.97
C GLN A 122 39.05 -55.89 29.88
N GLN A 123 39.45 -55.35 31.05
CA GLN A 123 39.71 -53.95 31.46
C GLN A 123 41.21 -53.52 31.27
N PRO A 124 41.79 -52.49 31.95
CA PRO A 124 41.69 -51.04 31.70
C PRO A 124 43.07 -50.27 31.66
N GLN A 125 43.00 -48.95 31.36
CA GLN A 125 43.94 -47.81 31.59
C GLN A 125 44.87 -47.36 30.44
N PRO A 126 45.35 -46.08 30.40
CA PRO A 126 44.86 -44.81 30.97
C PRO A 126 44.67 -43.67 29.91
N ALA A 127 44.10 -42.53 30.33
CA ALA A 127 43.80 -41.37 29.49
C ALA A 127 45.03 -40.66 28.91
N PRO A 128 44.90 -40.07 27.69
CA PRO A 128 45.27 -38.66 27.55
C PRO A 128 44.32 -37.84 26.64
N GLN A 129 44.13 -36.59 27.07
CA GLN A 129 43.84 -35.38 26.26
C GLN A 129 42.49 -35.29 25.53
N VAL A 130 41.62 -34.45 26.10
CA VAL A 130 40.43 -33.93 25.44
C VAL A 130 40.87 -32.90 24.40
N GLU A 131 40.99 -33.33 23.14
CA GLU A 131 40.85 -32.44 21.99
C GLU A 131 39.35 -32.21 21.73
N GLU A 132 38.96 -30.95 21.56
CA GLU A 132 37.61 -30.55 21.18
C GLU A 132 37.17 -31.24 19.89
N PRO A 133 35.97 -31.85 19.82
CA PRO A 133 35.44 -32.31 18.55
C PRO A 133 34.96 -31.09 17.74
N PHE A 134 35.79 -30.73 16.78
CA PHE A 134 35.49 -29.93 15.59
C PHE A 134 34.00 -29.89 15.23
N ARG A 135 33.46 -28.65 15.20
CA ARG A 135 32.33 -28.27 14.34
C ARG A 135 32.56 -28.78 12.92
N LYS A 136 31.94 -29.89 12.55
CA LYS A 136 31.70 -30.23 11.14
C LYS A 136 30.49 -29.42 10.67
N SER A 137 30.77 -28.32 10.00
CA SER A 137 29.81 -27.66 9.11
C SER A 137 29.35 -28.65 8.02
N PRO A 138 28.05 -28.72 7.67
CA PRO A 138 27.65 -29.43 6.46
C PRO A 138 27.99 -28.54 5.26
N ASN A 139 29.19 -28.73 4.69
CA ASN A 139 29.54 -28.22 3.38
C ASN A 139 28.89 -29.12 2.31
N VAL A 140 27.79 -28.64 1.73
CA VAL A 140 27.36 -29.07 0.38
C VAL A 140 27.10 -27.81 -0.45
N GLU A 141 28.15 -27.01 -0.64
CA GLU A 141 28.18 -26.00 -1.70
C GLU A 141 28.45 -26.72 -3.03
N GLY A 142 27.39 -27.20 -3.69
CA GLY A 142 27.50 -27.81 -5.01
C GLY A 142 27.85 -26.76 -6.08
N SER A 143 28.94 -26.96 -6.81
CA SER A 143 29.26 -26.11 -7.97
C SER A 143 28.17 -26.22 -9.04
N CYS A 144 27.76 -25.11 -9.62
CA CYS A 144 26.75 -25.03 -10.67
C CYS A 144 27.19 -24.08 -11.79
N LYS A 145 26.42 -24.00 -12.88
CA LYS A 145 26.60 -23.00 -13.95
C LYS A 145 25.35 -22.15 -14.09
N THR A 146 25.52 -20.83 -14.23
CA THR A 146 24.42 -19.90 -14.50
C THR A 146 23.87 -20.11 -15.92
N VAL A 147 22.71 -19.50 -16.23
CA VAL A 147 22.17 -19.51 -17.61
C VAL A 147 23.15 -18.89 -18.61
N SER A 148 23.97 -17.92 -18.19
CA SER A 148 25.03 -17.31 -19.01
C SER A 148 26.30 -18.16 -19.13
N GLY A 149 26.38 -19.30 -18.45
CA GLY A 149 27.53 -20.22 -18.48
C GLY A 149 28.63 -19.90 -17.45
N GLU A 150 28.44 -18.90 -16.59
CA GLU A 150 29.37 -18.55 -15.51
C GLU A 150 29.35 -19.63 -14.41
N SER A 151 30.51 -19.92 -13.83
CA SER A 151 30.59 -20.78 -12.65
C SER A 151 29.91 -20.12 -11.46
N GLY A 152 29.16 -20.89 -10.68
CA GLY A 152 28.54 -20.43 -9.45
C GLY A 152 28.48 -21.51 -8.38
N THR A 153 27.95 -21.12 -7.22
CA THR A 153 27.71 -22.01 -6.08
C THR A 153 26.21 -22.14 -5.84
N CYS A 154 25.72 -23.36 -5.71
CA CYS A 154 24.32 -23.59 -5.38
C CYS A 154 24.05 -23.15 -3.93
N ARG A 155 23.16 -22.16 -3.73
CA ARG A 155 22.76 -21.66 -2.40
C ARG A 155 21.25 -21.42 -2.34
N PRO A 156 20.65 -21.36 -1.14
CA PRO A 156 19.27 -20.87 -0.99
C PRO A 156 19.10 -19.51 -1.67
N LEU A 157 17.94 -19.28 -2.28
CA LEU A 157 17.66 -18.08 -3.07
C LEU A 157 17.98 -16.78 -2.31
N VAL A 158 17.52 -16.67 -1.06
CA VAL A 158 17.76 -15.48 -0.22
C VAL A 158 19.24 -15.29 0.16
N SER A 159 20.02 -16.36 0.25
CA SER A 159 21.47 -16.27 0.51
C SER A 159 22.25 -15.88 -0.74
N CYS A 160 21.63 -16.03 -1.91
CA CYS A 160 22.15 -15.63 -3.21
C CYS A 160 21.85 -14.16 -3.53
N LEU A 161 20.63 -13.76 -3.20
CA LEU A 161 20.03 -12.49 -3.54
C LEU A 161 20.82 -11.35 -2.87
N SER A 162 21.40 -10.46 -3.68
CA SER A 162 21.90 -9.18 -3.16
C SER A 162 20.77 -8.15 -3.13
N PHE A 163 19.93 -8.15 -4.17
CA PHE A 163 18.73 -7.29 -4.28
C PHE A 163 17.56 -8.03 -4.92
N TYR A 164 16.30 -7.72 -4.56
CA TYR A 164 15.15 -8.39 -5.19
C TYR A 164 15.06 -8.17 -6.70
N ALA A 165 15.65 -7.11 -7.24
CA ALA A 165 15.65 -6.86 -8.68
C ALA A 165 16.38 -7.95 -9.50
N GLU A 166 17.20 -8.80 -8.87
CA GLU A 166 17.90 -9.94 -9.49
C GLU A 166 17.06 -11.24 -9.48
N LEU A 167 15.93 -11.22 -8.78
CA LEU A 167 15.09 -12.39 -8.57
C LEU A 167 14.64 -13.06 -9.88
N PRO A 168 14.20 -12.33 -10.92
CA PRO A 168 13.77 -12.96 -12.17
C PRO A 168 14.89 -13.77 -12.85
N GLU A 169 16.13 -13.31 -12.76
CA GLU A 169 17.30 -14.01 -13.31
C GLU A 169 17.67 -15.23 -12.47
N LEU A 170 17.74 -15.08 -11.14
CA LEU A 170 18.09 -16.17 -10.24
C LEU A 170 17.09 -17.32 -10.31
N LYS A 171 15.79 -17.03 -10.45
CA LYS A 171 14.74 -18.06 -10.60
C LYS A 171 14.90 -18.93 -11.85
N LYS A 172 15.58 -18.45 -12.90
CA LYS A 172 15.80 -19.20 -14.16
C LYS A 172 16.92 -20.25 -14.05
N GLN A 173 17.66 -20.26 -12.95
CA GLN A 173 18.80 -21.15 -12.72
C GLN A 173 18.69 -21.93 -11.41
N PRO A 174 17.65 -22.76 -11.24
CA PRO A 174 17.54 -23.61 -10.07
C PRO A 174 18.67 -24.64 -10.03
N CYS A 175 19.12 -24.97 -8.83
CA CYS A 175 20.15 -25.99 -8.60
C CYS A 175 19.76 -26.84 -7.39
N LYS A 176 20.38 -28.02 -7.25
CA LYS A 176 20.07 -28.96 -6.18
C LYS A 176 20.98 -28.72 -4.97
N LEU A 177 20.39 -28.39 -3.81
CA LEU A 177 21.11 -28.21 -2.54
C LEU A 177 21.28 -29.54 -1.80
N ALA A 178 20.21 -30.33 -1.74
CA ALA A 178 20.17 -31.64 -1.09
C ALA A 178 19.28 -32.60 -1.89
N VAL A 179 19.08 -33.84 -1.41
CA VAL A 179 18.32 -34.90 -2.11
C VAL A 179 16.96 -34.38 -2.60
N ASN A 180 16.33 -33.46 -1.85
CA ASN A 180 15.04 -32.87 -2.16
C ASN A 180 14.94 -31.34 -1.92
N GLU A 181 16.07 -30.67 -1.62
CA GLU A 181 16.11 -29.21 -1.47
C GLU A 181 16.70 -28.55 -2.71
N PHE A 182 16.12 -27.42 -3.12
CA PHE A 182 16.55 -26.64 -4.28
C PHE A 182 16.96 -25.24 -3.88
N GLY A 183 18.04 -24.79 -4.50
CA GLY A 183 18.55 -23.44 -4.43
C GLY A 183 18.58 -22.80 -5.81
N VAL A 184 19.35 -21.73 -5.92
CA VAL A 184 19.67 -21.10 -7.20
C VAL A 184 21.18 -21.07 -7.39
N CYS A 185 21.61 -21.09 -8.64
CA CYS A 185 23.03 -20.99 -8.94
C CYS A 185 23.52 -19.57 -8.70
N CYS A 186 24.37 -19.37 -7.69
CA CYS A 186 24.90 -18.06 -7.33
C CYS A 186 26.25 -17.84 -7.98
N PRO A 187 26.37 -16.95 -8.97
CA PRO A 187 27.69 -16.57 -9.46
C PRO A 187 28.52 -16.01 -8.29
N PRO A 188 29.85 -16.23 -8.26
CA PRO A 188 30.72 -15.54 -7.32
C PRO A 188 30.44 -14.05 -7.48
N LYS A 189 30.28 -13.35 -6.35
CA LYS A 189 30.01 -11.91 -6.33
C LYS A 189 31.20 -11.18 -6.98
N ASN A 190 31.21 -11.11 -8.30
CA ASN A 190 32.14 -10.30 -9.06
C ASN A 190 31.79 -8.88 -8.67
N ARG A 191 32.70 -8.24 -7.94
CA ARG A 191 32.63 -6.83 -7.56
C ARG A 191 32.66 -6.00 -8.86
N ASN A 192 31.49 -5.88 -9.51
CA ASN A 192 31.20 -5.24 -10.82
C ASN A 192 31.85 -5.90 -12.06
N PRO A 193 31.26 -5.85 -13.28
CA PRO A 193 30.73 -4.63 -13.89
C PRO A 193 29.51 -4.80 -14.84
N ALA A 194 28.35 -4.27 -14.45
CA ALA A 194 27.36 -3.75 -15.42
C ALA A 194 26.91 -2.32 -15.11
N ILE A 195 27.55 -1.64 -14.15
CA ILE A 195 27.35 -0.21 -13.84
C ILE A 195 28.66 0.60 -13.96
N ASN A 196 29.76 0.00 -14.42
CA ASN A 196 30.98 0.72 -14.78
C ASN A 196 31.01 1.06 -16.28
N GLN A 197 30.01 1.78 -16.78
CA GLN A 197 30.30 2.72 -17.87
C GLN A 197 30.82 3.99 -17.21
N PRO A 198 31.99 4.52 -17.62
CA PRO A 198 32.34 5.88 -17.26
C PRO A 198 31.21 6.75 -17.80
N MET A 199 30.59 7.53 -16.92
CA MET A 199 29.64 8.58 -17.30
C MET A 199 30.35 9.51 -18.27
N THR A 200 30.21 9.25 -19.57
CA THR A 200 30.45 10.26 -20.58
C THR A 200 29.47 11.38 -20.30
N ALA A 201 30.01 12.58 -20.10
CA ALA A 201 29.29 13.80 -19.78
C ALA A 201 28.33 14.21 -20.91
N ALA A 202 27.23 13.48 -21.11
CA ALA A 202 26.13 13.83 -22.02
C ALA A 202 24.93 12.86 -21.94
N THR A 203 24.43 12.54 -20.74
CA THR A 203 23.05 12.02 -20.58
C THR A 203 22.60 12.36 -19.16
N THR A 204 21.37 12.81 -18.97
CA THR A 204 20.86 13.27 -17.66
C THR A 204 20.44 12.06 -16.83
N VAL A 205 21.39 11.44 -16.11
CA VAL A 205 21.32 10.06 -15.58
C VAL A 205 20.63 9.94 -14.22
N THR A 206 19.33 10.24 -14.11
CA THR A 206 18.57 9.93 -12.88
C THR A 206 17.14 9.42 -13.13
N GLY A 207 16.64 9.46 -14.36
CA GLY A 207 15.29 9.01 -14.71
C GLY A 207 14.15 9.92 -14.25
N VAL A 208 14.37 10.78 -13.23
CA VAL A 208 13.42 11.77 -12.70
C VAL A 208 12.81 12.61 -13.83
N ILE A 209 11.50 12.73 -13.81
CA ILE A 209 10.70 13.43 -14.80
C ILE A 209 10.96 14.93 -14.68
N ARG A 210 11.21 15.56 -15.83
CA ARG A 210 11.36 17.02 -15.94
C ARG A 210 10.02 17.63 -16.29
N ALA A 211 9.62 18.66 -15.55
CA ALA A 211 8.47 19.46 -15.91
C ALA A 211 8.71 20.08 -17.31
N PRO A 212 7.72 20.05 -18.22
CA PRO A 212 7.82 20.79 -19.46
C PRO A 212 7.85 22.30 -19.18
N PRO A 213 8.50 23.11 -20.04
CA PRO A 213 8.42 24.56 -19.91
C PRO A 213 6.96 25.02 -20.06
N PRO A 214 6.56 26.09 -19.34
CA PRO A 214 5.22 26.64 -19.50
C PRO A 214 5.03 27.15 -20.94
N PRO A 215 3.83 27.00 -21.52
CA PRO A 215 3.54 27.57 -22.83
C PRO A 215 3.61 29.12 -22.78
N PRO A 216 3.95 29.78 -23.90
CA PRO A 216 3.87 31.23 -23.97
C PRO A 216 2.42 31.67 -23.78
N VAL A 217 2.22 32.70 -22.94
CA VAL A 217 0.91 33.28 -22.65
C VAL A 217 1.05 34.80 -22.52
N ASP A 218 0.05 35.53 -23.00
CA ASP A 218 -0.01 36.97 -22.84
C ASP A 218 -0.26 37.33 -21.37
N ILE A 219 0.71 38.02 -20.76
CA ILE A 219 0.64 38.45 -19.36
C ILE A 219 -0.24 39.71 -19.28
N PRO A 220 -1.38 39.68 -18.56
CA PRO A 220 -2.22 40.86 -18.38
C PRO A 220 -1.46 41.98 -17.64
N PRO A 221 -1.59 43.26 -18.02
CA PRO A 221 -0.82 44.36 -17.41
C PRO A 221 -1.45 44.83 -16.08
N PHE A 222 -1.54 43.93 -15.08
CA PHE A 222 -2.14 44.27 -13.79
C PHE A 222 -1.33 45.30 -13.02
N THR A 223 -2.01 46.31 -12.46
CA THR A 223 -1.41 47.25 -11.52
C THR A 223 -1.42 46.70 -10.10
N SER A 224 -0.51 47.19 -9.25
CA SER A 224 -0.49 46.83 -7.82
C SER A 224 -1.81 47.18 -7.11
N GLU A 225 -2.52 48.21 -7.58
CA GLU A 225 -3.85 48.58 -7.07
C GLU A 225 -4.89 47.51 -7.42
N GLN A 226 -4.93 47.05 -8.68
CA GLN A 226 -5.86 46.00 -9.10
C GLN A 226 -5.64 44.68 -8.33
N LEU A 227 -4.38 44.29 -8.11
CA LEU A 227 -4.03 43.11 -7.32
C LEU A 227 -4.49 43.26 -5.86
N ASN A 228 -4.31 44.44 -5.27
CA ASN A 228 -4.77 44.73 -3.91
C ASN A 228 -6.29 44.74 -3.78
N VAL A 229 -7.01 45.28 -4.77
CA VAL A 229 -8.48 45.25 -4.81
C VAL A 229 -8.99 43.81 -4.91
N ALA A 230 -8.40 42.98 -5.78
CA ALA A 230 -8.78 41.57 -5.89
C ALA A 230 -8.53 40.81 -4.57
N ALA A 231 -7.40 41.08 -3.93
CA ALA A 231 -7.04 40.55 -2.62
C ALA A 231 -8.03 40.98 -1.51
N ALA A 232 -8.43 42.26 -1.47
CA ALA A 232 -9.42 42.77 -0.52
C ALA A 232 -10.82 42.16 -0.75
N ASN A 233 -11.25 42.03 -2.01
CA ASN A 233 -12.52 41.41 -2.37
C ASN A 233 -12.57 39.92 -1.97
N ALA A 234 -11.43 39.23 -2.01
CA ALA A 234 -11.33 37.84 -1.54
C ALA A 234 -11.59 37.72 -0.03
N LEU A 235 -11.09 38.66 0.78
CA LEU A 235 -11.38 38.70 2.21
C LEU A 235 -12.87 38.89 2.49
N GLN A 236 -13.57 39.69 1.69
CA GLN A 236 -15.02 39.83 1.80
C GLN A 236 -15.76 38.52 1.48
N ARG A 237 -15.41 37.86 0.37
CA ARG A 237 -16.01 36.55 -0.01
C ARG A 237 -15.81 35.48 1.06
N LEU A 238 -14.68 35.49 1.74
CA LEU A 238 -14.42 34.58 2.85
C LEU A 238 -15.27 34.86 4.08
N ASN A 239 -15.56 36.13 4.39
CA ASN A 239 -16.50 36.47 5.46
C ASN A 239 -17.91 35.97 5.12
N GLU A 240 -18.37 36.16 3.88
CA GLU A 240 -19.65 35.63 3.40
C GLU A 240 -19.71 34.10 3.51
N ARG A 241 -18.62 33.43 3.11
CA ARG A 241 -18.46 31.98 3.28
C ARG A 241 -18.57 31.56 4.75
N ARG A 242 -17.93 32.26 5.69
CA ARG A 242 -18.03 31.97 7.14
C ARG A 242 -19.45 32.13 7.68
N VAL A 243 -20.17 33.15 7.24
CA VAL A 243 -21.58 33.34 7.60
C VAL A 243 -22.42 32.17 7.08
N LEU A 244 -22.20 31.73 5.83
CA LEU A 244 -22.87 30.57 5.27
C LEU A 244 -22.56 29.29 6.07
N VAL A 245 -21.29 28.98 6.30
CA VAL A 245 -20.88 27.79 7.08
C VAL A 245 -21.51 27.78 8.47
N THR A 246 -21.55 28.92 9.16
CA THR A 246 -22.23 29.07 10.45
C THR A 246 -23.73 28.77 10.31
N SER A 247 -24.38 29.31 9.27
CA SER A 247 -25.80 29.07 9.00
C SER A 247 -26.10 27.59 8.74
N LEU A 248 -25.25 26.90 7.96
CA LEU A 248 -25.39 25.46 7.69
C LEU A 248 -25.33 24.65 8.99
N PHE A 249 -24.36 24.97 9.86
CA PHE A 249 -24.23 24.34 11.16
C PHE A 249 -25.46 24.57 12.05
N THR A 250 -25.93 25.82 12.18
CA THR A 250 -27.14 26.14 12.97
C THR A 250 -28.39 25.46 12.42
N LYS A 251 -28.49 25.32 11.09
CA LYS A 251 -29.59 24.60 10.41
C LYS A 251 -29.43 23.08 10.42
N ARG A 252 -28.37 22.54 11.03
CA ARG A 252 -28.03 21.11 11.08
C ARG A 252 -27.93 20.47 9.69
N ILE A 253 -27.38 21.20 8.73
CA ILE A 253 -27.05 20.70 7.39
C ILE A 253 -25.62 20.15 7.46
N LEU A 254 -25.49 18.97 8.03
CA LEU A 254 -24.23 18.27 8.29
C LEU A 254 -24.33 16.84 7.77
N VAL A 255 -23.20 16.22 7.49
CA VAL A 255 -23.19 14.80 7.10
C VAL A 255 -23.80 13.95 8.22
N PRO A 256 -24.72 13.02 7.93
CA PRO A 256 -25.35 12.22 8.98
C PRO A 256 -24.32 11.34 9.70
N THR A 257 -24.27 11.41 11.03
CA THR A 257 -23.36 10.58 11.84
C THR A 257 -23.64 9.10 11.64
N GLY A 258 -22.58 8.28 11.56
CA GLY A 258 -22.70 6.84 11.30
C GLY A 258 -23.00 6.46 9.85
N SER A 259 -23.17 7.43 8.94
CA SER A 259 -23.24 7.16 7.50
C SER A 259 -21.85 6.80 6.94
N ALA A 260 -21.81 6.08 5.81
CA ALA A 260 -20.56 5.80 5.10
C ALA A 260 -19.81 7.09 4.71
N ALA A 261 -20.54 8.16 4.39
CA ALA A 261 -19.98 9.48 4.11
C ALA A 261 -19.35 10.15 5.34
N ALA A 262 -19.94 10.00 6.52
CA ALA A 262 -19.33 10.48 7.76
C ALA A 262 -18.03 9.73 8.05
N TRP A 263 -18.03 8.39 7.95
CA TRP A 263 -16.81 7.59 8.10
C TRP A 263 -15.71 7.94 7.10
N HIS A 264 -16.08 8.19 5.83
CA HIS A 264 -15.13 8.69 4.83
C HIS A 264 -14.54 10.04 5.21
N GLN A 265 -15.32 10.96 5.79
CA GLN A 265 -14.76 12.23 6.25
C GLN A 265 -13.88 12.04 7.49
N GLU A 266 -14.25 11.18 8.44
CA GLU A 266 -13.43 10.86 9.61
C GLU A 266 -12.11 10.17 9.25
N LEU A 267 -12.02 9.48 8.11
CA LEU A 267 -10.76 8.97 7.55
C LEU A 267 -9.73 10.09 7.23
N PHE A 268 -10.15 11.34 7.12
CA PHE A 268 -9.27 12.50 6.91
C PHE A 268 -9.22 13.40 8.15
N PRO A 269 -8.77 12.91 9.32
CA PRO A 269 -8.67 13.74 10.51
C PRO A 269 -7.74 14.90 10.21
N THR A 270 -8.22 16.12 10.46
CA THR A 270 -7.49 17.34 10.10
C THR A 270 -7.19 18.12 11.37
N THR A 271 -5.94 18.48 11.60
CA THR A 271 -5.57 19.28 12.78
C THR A 271 -6.06 20.72 12.66
N ASN A 272 -6.22 21.41 13.78
CA ASN A 272 -6.59 22.84 13.79
C ASN A 272 -5.56 23.70 13.06
N GLU A 273 -4.27 23.38 13.17
CA GLU A 273 -3.21 24.06 12.44
C GLU A 273 -3.36 23.89 10.93
N THR A 274 -3.64 22.66 10.48
CA THR A 274 -3.86 22.33 9.06
C THR A 274 -5.10 23.02 8.51
N LEU A 275 -6.21 23.04 9.27
CA LEU A 275 -7.42 23.79 8.90
C LEU A 275 -7.13 25.28 8.75
N THR A 276 -6.40 25.86 9.71
CA THR A 276 -6.02 27.27 9.67
C THR A 276 -5.19 27.59 8.44
N GLN A 277 -4.19 26.77 8.11
CA GLN A 277 -3.38 26.95 6.90
C GLN A 277 -4.21 26.83 5.63
N GLY A 278 -5.16 25.89 5.58
CA GLY A 278 -6.10 25.77 4.47
C GLY A 278 -7.00 26.99 4.30
N GLU A 279 -7.48 27.59 5.40
CA GLU A 279 -8.23 28.85 5.35
C GLU A 279 -7.38 30.02 4.83
N GLN A 280 -6.10 30.10 5.24
CA GLN A 280 -5.18 31.13 4.71
C GLN A 280 -4.95 30.94 3.21
N ALA A 281 -4.74 29.71 2.76
CA ALA A 281 -4.57 29.40 1.36
C ALA A 281 -5.80 29.75 0.52
N GLN A 282 -7.00 29.52 1.06
CA GLN A 282 -8.25 29.83 0.36
C GLN A 282 -8.38 31.32 0.01
N LYS A 283 -7.78 32.24 0.80
CA LYS A 283 -7.72 33.67 0.48
C LYS A 283 -7.06 33.92 -0.88
N SER A 284 -5.91 33.29 -1.12
CA SER A 284 -5.15 33.45 -2.37
C SER A 284 -5.88 32.83 -3.58
N VAL A 285 -6.56 31.69 -3.37
CA VAL A 285 -7.37 31.03 -4.40
C VAL A 285 -8.55 31.90 -4.78
N ASP A 286 -9.30 32.44 -3.81
CA ASP A 286 -10.46 33.30 -4.06
C ASP A 286 -10.06 34.62 -4.71
N ALA A 287 -8.89 35.17 -4.40
CA ALA A 287 -8.36 36.36 -5.06
C ALA A 287 -7.99 36.07 -6.52
N SER A 288 -7.37 34.93 -6.78
CA SER A 288 -7.01 34.47 -8.14
C SER A 288 -8.26 34.22 -9.00
N VAL A 289 -9.30 33.58 -8.43
CA VAL A 289 -10.60 33.41 -9.10
C VAL A 289 -11.26 34.76 -9.39
N GLY A 290 -11.15 35.72 -8.46
CA GLY A 290 -11.60 37.10 -8.68
C GLY A 290 -10.94 37.72 -9.90
N LEU A 291 -9.61 37.66 -10.01
CA LEU A 291 -8.88 38.18 -11.17
C LEU A 291 -9.30 37.51 -12.48
N VAL A 292 -9.51 36.19 -12.49
CA VAL A 292 -10.01 35.48 -13.69
C VAL A 292 -11.36 36.03 -14.12
N ASN A 293 -12.28 36.23 -13.20
CA ASN A 293 -13.64 36.66 -13.50
C ASN A 293 -13.70 38.16 -13.86
N ASP A 294 -13.07 39.02 -13.07
CA ASP A 294 -13.16 40.48 -13.20
C ASP A 294 -12.51 40.98 -14.50
N PHE A 295 -11.49 40.25 -14.99
CA PHE A 295 -10.76 40.60 -16.22
C PHE A 295 -10.98 39.61 -17.37
N ASN A 296 -11.92 38.66 -17.22
CA ASN A 296 -12.26 37.65 -18.22
C ASN A 296 -11.03 36.93 -18.80
N LEU A 297 -10.15 36.47 -17.92
CA LEU A 297 -8.92 35.79 -18.31
C LEU A 297 -9.23 34.44 -18.97
N THR A 298 -8.43 34.08 -19.97
CA THR A 298 -8.44 32.72 -20.52
C THR A 298 -7.96 31.69 -19.49
N ARG A 299 -8.28 30.41 -19.72
CA ARG A 299 -7.80 29.31 -18.87
C ARG A 299 -6.28 29.32 -18.78
N GLU A 300 -5.61 29.52 -19.92
CA GLU A 300 -4.15 29.59 -20.03
C GLU A 300 -3.59 30.78 -19.25
N GLN A 301 -4.22 31.95 -19.30
CA GLN A 301 -3.83 33.10 -18.47
C GLN A 301 -4.01 32.84 -16.98
N GLY A 302 -5.11 32.21 -16.58
CA GLY A 302 -5.32 31.79 -15.19
C GLY A 302 -4.22 30.84 -14.68
N THR A 303 -3.84 29.85 -15.50
CA THR A 303 -2.85 28.84 -15.13
C THR A 303 -1.41 29.33 -15.20
N PHE A 304 -1.05 30.11 -16.23
CA PHE A 304 0.35 30.43 -16.56
C PHE A 304 0.71 31.91 -16.38
N ALA A 305 -0.24 32.85 -16.50
CA ALA A 305 0.05 34.27 -16.32
C ALA A 305 -0.10 34.73 -14.87
N LEU A 306 -1.16 34.31 -14.15
CA LEU A 306 -1.33 34.70 -12.74
C LEU A 306 -0.12 34.38 -11.83
N PRO A 307 0.59 33.25 -11.99
CA PRO A 307 1.81 32.97 -11.22
C PRO A 307 2.94 34.00 -11.35
N SER A 308 2.92 34.91 -12.32
CA SER A 308 3.91 35.98 -12.42
C SER A 308 3.68 37.13 -11.45
N PHE A 309 2.53 37.17 -10.75
CA PHE A 309 2.18 38.24 -9.82
C PHE A 309 2.34 37.79 -8.37
N SER A 310 3.12 38.55 -7.60
CA SER A 310 3.36 38.30 -6.18
C SER A 310 2.14 38.64 -5.32
N ILE A 311 1.89 37.84 -4.29
CA ILE A 311 0.92 38.12 -3.23
C ILE A 311 1.55 38.98 -2.12
N LEU A 312 2.88 38.97 -2.00
CA LEU A 312 3.61 39.57 -0.87
C LEU A 312 3.28 41.04 -0.64
N ASP A 313 3.13 41.81 -1.73
CA ASP A 313 2.88 43.26 -1.69
C ASP A 313 1.37 43.60 -1.66
N THR A 314 0.55 42.65 -1.21
CA THR A 314 -0.89 42.83 -1.07
C THR A 314 -1.36 42.69 0.38
N VAL A 315 -2.64 43.00 0.63
CA VAL A 315 -3.30 42.72 1.92
C VAL A 315 -3.32 41.24 2.33
N LEU A 316 -2.88 40.33 1.45
CA LEU A 316 -2.76 38.88 1.71
C LEU A 316 -1.30 38.43 1.93
N GLY A 317 -0.32 39.34 2.01
CA GLY A 317 1.09 38.97 2.19
C GLY A 317 1.37 38.16 3.47
N ASP A 318 0.50 38.26 4.48
CA ASP A 318 0.56 37.49 5.73
C ASP A 318 0.30 35.98 5.53
N THR A 319 -0.32 35.60 4.42
CA THR A 319 -0.63 34.20 4.06
C THR A 319 0.57 33.43 3.50
N CYS A 320 1.66 34.13 3.18
CA CYS A 320 2.79 33.52 2.52
C CYS A 320 3.61 32.62 3.45
N PRO A 321 4.09 31.45 2.96
CA PRO A 321 4.93 30.56 3.75
C PRO A 321 6.16 31.28 4.30
N ARG A 322 6.40 31.14 5.60
CA ARG A 322 7.60 31.68 6.25
C ARG A 322 8.72 30.66 6.19
N THR A 323 9.92 31.12 5.85
CA THR A 323 11.14 30.31 5.90
C THR A 323 11.94 30.67 7.15
N SER A 324 12.64 29.68 7.68
CA SER A 324 13.59 29.81 8.77
C SER A 324 14.95 29.25 8.35
N PHE A 325 15.94 29.45 9.20
CA PHE A 325 17.31 29.02 8.94
C PHE A 325 17.57 27.65 9.54
N CYS A 326 18.03 26.71 8.72
CA CYS A 326 18.27 25.33 9.11
C CYS A 326 19.75 25.05 9.42
N GLN A 327 19.98 24.20 10.43
CA GLN A 327 21.29 23.64 10.74
C GLN A 327 21.29 22.11 10.58
N PRO A 328 22.41 21.50 10.19
CA PRO A 328 22.50 20.04 10.11
C PRO A 328 22.41 19.39 11.50
N HIS A 329 21.41 18.53 11.70
CA HIS A 329 21.24 17.71 12.91
C HIS A 329 21.34 16.22 12.60
N LYS A 330 21.65 15.42 13.65
CA LYS A 330 21.74 13.95 13.56
C LYS A 330 20.37 13.30 13.33
N TYR A 331 19.31 13.84 13.95
CA TYR A 331 17.95 13.29 13.86
C TYR A 331 17.05 14.18 13.01
N ARG A 332 16.06 13.56 12.38
CA ARG A 332 15.01 14.25 11.61
C ARG A 332 14.09 15.01 12.56
N SER A 333 13.67 16.21 12.16
CA SER A 333 12.53 16.89 12.77
C SER A 333 11.26 16.04 12.64
N THR A 334 10.26 16.35 13.45
CA THR A 334 9.00 15.59 13.44
C THR A 334 8.09 15.97 12.27
N ASP A 335 8.19 17.19 11.76
CA ASP A 335 7.38 17.69 10.64
C ASP A 335 8.13 17.63 9.29
N GLY A 336 9.34 17.07 9.26
CA GLY A 336 10.17 16.96 8.05
C GLY A 336 10.94 18.23 7.65
N SER A 337 10.78 19.34 8.40
CA SER A 337 11.55 20.57 8.20
C SER A 337 13.06 20.34 8.29
N CYS A 338 13.85 21.17 7.60
CA CYS A 338 15.32 21.11 7.63
C CYS A 338 15.94 19.77 7.18
N ASN A 339 15.20 18.93 6.47
CA ASN A 339 15.82 17.87 5.67
C ASN A 339 16.73 18.49 4.62
N ASN A 340 16.14 19.33 3.76
CA ASN A 340 16.87 20.21 2.88
C ASN A 340 17.25 21.51 3.60
N ILE A 341 18.55 21.78 3.71
CA ILE A 341 19.09 22.92 4.46
C ILE A 341 18.92 24.25 3.69
N LYS A 342 18.80 24.19 2.35
CA LYS A 342 18.57 25.37 1.50
C LYS A 342 17.09 25.70 1.35
N HIS A 343 16.25 24.67 1.39
CA HIS A 343 14.81 24.77 1.15
C HIS A 343 14.03 24.05 2.27
N GLU A 344 13.88 24.71 3.41
CA GLU A 344 13.29 24.11 4.62
C GLU A 344 11.90 23.47 4.40
N LEU A 345 11.08 24.06 3.54
CA LEU A 345 9.70 23.63 3.32
C LEU A 345 9.58 22.37 2.44
N TRP A 346 10.66 21.95 1.77
CA TRP A 346 10.61 20.79 0.89
C TRP A 346 10.40 19.50 1.67
N GLY A 347 9.29 18.81 1.38
CA GLY A 347 8.88 17.58 2.04
C GLY A 347 8.35 17.75 3.46
N ARG A 348 8.19 18.99 3.94
CA ARG A 348 7.62 19.31 5.25
C ARG A 348 6.10 19.03 5.25
N ALA A 349 5.58 18.59 6.39
CA ALA A 349 4.15 18.45 6.63
C ALA A 349 3.40 19.78 6.45
N SER A 350 2.13 19.67 6.06
CA SER A 350 1.19 20.77 5.78
C SER A 350 1.69 21.75 4.72
N THR A 351 2.40 21.25 3.71
CA THR A 351 2.84 22.03 2.54
C THR A 351 2.14 21.56 1.25
N ALA A 352 2.25 22.35 0.19
CA ALA A 352 1.64 22.02 -1.10
C ALA A 352 2.27 20.76 -1.73
N LEU A 353 1.43 19.90 -2.31
CA LEU A 353 1.88 18.84 -3.20
C LEU A 353 2.60 19.43 -4.42
N GLN A 354 3.69 18.81 -4.85
CA GLN A 354 4.42 19.24 -6.04
C GLN A 354 3.63 18.95 -7.33
N ARG A 355 3.93 19.71 -8.37
CA ARG A 355 3.41 19.45 -9.72
C ARG A 355 4.54 19.19 -10.70
N ILE A 356 4.46 18.04 -11.37
CA ILE A 356 5.27 17.74 -12.56
C ILE A 356 4.62 18.41 -13.78
N LEU A 357 3.30 18.28 -13.92
CA LEU A 357 2.51 18.95 -14.93
C LEU A 357 1.63 20.05 -14.29
N PRO A 358 1.46 21.20 -14.97
CA PRO A 358 0.52 22.24 -14.55
C PRO A 358 -0.91 21.70 -14.36
N PRO A 359 -1.71 22.26 -13.44
CA PRO A 359 -3.08 21.80 -13.22
C PRO A 359 -3.99 22.13 -14.40
N LYS A 360 -5.00 21.27 -14.61
CA LYS A 360 -6.09 21.50 -15.57
C LYS A 360 -7.43 21.71 -14.89
N TYR A 361 -7.63 22.93 -14.42
CA TYR A 361 -8.93 23.42 -13.95
C TYR A 361 -9.76 23.99 -15.10
N GLY A 362 -11.08 23.91 -14.98
CA GLY A 362 -12.06 24.41 -15.96
C GLY A 362 -11.95 25.91 -16.22
N ASP A 363 -11.66 26.70 -15.18
CA ASP A 363 -11.40 28.14 -15.20
C ASP A 363 -9.89 28.49 -15.20
N GLY A 364 -9.02 27.48 -15.25
CA GLY A 364 -7.57 27.64 -15.18
C GLY A 364 -7.02 27.84 -13.77
N VAL A 365 -7.87 27.94 -12.74
CA VAL A 365 -7.45 28.25 -11.37
C VAL A 365 -8.02 27.30 -10.31
N ASN A 366 -9.33 27.05 -10.26
CA ASN A 366 -9.96 26.39 -9.11
C ASN A 366 -11.10 25.43 -9.47
N SER A 367 -11.89 25.73 -10.49
CA SER A 367 -13.08 24.95 -10.86
C SER A 367 -12.66 23.59 -11.44
N PRO A 368 -13.05 22.44 -10.85
CA PRO A 368 -12.73 21.13 -11.41
C PRO A 368 -13.19 20.97 -12.86
N ARG A 369 -12.45 20.19 -13.66
CA ARG A 369 -12.89 19.90 -15.03
C ARG A 369 -14.24 19.18 -15.02
N SER A 370 -15.19 19.66 -15.84
CA SER A 370 -16.54 19.10 -15.95
C SER A 370 -17.00 18.90 -17.39
N ARG A 371 -16.25 19.42 -18.37
CA ARG A 371 -16.58 19.37 -19.80
C ARG A 371 -15.43 18.81 -20.62
N ALA A 372 -15.79 18.08 -21.66
CA ALA A 372 -14.94 17.64 -22.74
C ALA A 372 -14.51 18.82 -23.63
N ALA A 373 -13.56 18.57 -24.54
CA ALA A 373 -13.05 19.59 -25.46
C ALA A 373 -14.14 20.13 -26.42
N ASN A 374 -15.14 19.29 -26.76
CA ASN A 374 -16.29 19.66 -27.59
C ASN A 374 -17.42 20.36 -26.80
N GLY A 375 -17.22 20.63 -25.49
CA GLY A 375 -18.20 21.27 -24.61
C GLY A 375 -19.23 20.34 -23.96
N SER A 376 -19.29 19.06 -24.33
CA SER A 376 -20.19 18.09 -23.69
C SER A 376 -19.77 17.83 -22.23
N PRO A 377 -20.70 17.45 -21.34
CA PRO A 377 -20.33 17.04 -19.98
C PRO A 377 -19.40 15.82 -20.00
N LEU A 378 -18.44 15.77 -19.08
CA LEU A 378 -17.70 14.54 -18.79
C LEU A 378 -18.62 13.54 -18.07
N PRO A 379 -18.39 12.22 -18.23
CA PRO A 379 -19.15 11.22 -17.48
C PRO A 379 -18.96 11.42 -15.97
N SER A 380 -20.02 11.21 -15.19
CA SER A 380 -19.92 11.29 -13.73
C SER A 380 -18.94 10.23 -13.21
N ALA A 381 -18.28 10.49 -12.08
CA ALA A 381 -17.31 9.55 -11.53
C ALA A 381 -17.92 8.17 -11.21
N ARG A 382 -19.19 8.13 -10.77
CA ARG A 382 -19.92 6.89 -10.56
C ARG A 382 -20.23 6.18 -11.87
N GLN A 383 -20.61 6.92 -12.91
CA GLN A 383 -20.82 6.33 -14.24
C GLN A 383 -19.54 5.68 -14.78
N VAL A 384 -18.40 6.36 -14.61
CA VAL A 384 -17.09 5.81 -14.93
C VAL A 384 -16.86 4.51 -14.19
N SER A 385 -17.03 4.50 -12.86
CA SER A 385 -16.85 3.30 -12.03
C SER A 385 -17.71 2.13 -12.51
N VAL A 386 -19.05 2.25 -12.53
CA VAL A 386 -19.95 1.12 -12.87
C VAL A 386 -19.81 0.59 -14.29
N THR A 387 -19.32 1.40 -15.22
CA THR A 387 -19.12 0.97 -16.61
C THR A 387 -17.74 0.36 -16.83
N PHE A 388 -16.73 0.88 -16.13
CA PHE A 388 -15.34 0.48 -16.26
C PHE A 388 -15.01 -0.78 -15.46
N THR A 389 -15.41 -0.79 -14.19
CA THR A 389 -15.06 -1.83 -13.23
C THR A 389 -15.93 -3.07 -13.40
N GLN A 390 -15.40 -4.20 -12.97
CA GLN A 390 -16.16 -5.42 -12.77
C GLN A 390 -15.64 -6.12 -11.51
N ASP A 391 -16.55 -6.77 -10.80
CA ASP A 391 -16.23 -7.61 -9.66
C ASP A 391 -15.83 -8.99 -10.16
N VAL A 392 -14.52 -9.20 -10.28
CA VAL A 392 -13.92 -10.45 -10.72
C VAL A 392 -12.87 -10.83 -9.69
N ASP A 393 -13.04 -11.99 -9.07
CA ASP A 393 -12.04 -12.57 -8.20
C ASP A 393 -10.94 -13.19 -9.07
N SER A 394 -9.81 -12.49 -9.18
CA SER A 394 -8.62 -12.88 -9.95
C SER A 394 -7.37 -12.79 -9.05
N PRO A 395 -7.25 -13.70 -8.08
CA PRO A 395 -6.14 -13.67 -7.14
C PRO A 395 -4.79 -13.91 -7.84
N SER A 396 -3.76 -13.20 -7.39
CA SER A 396 -2.40 -13.38 -7.89
C SER A 396 -1.84 -14.75 -7.50
N GLU A 397 -1.19 -15.40 -8.46
CA GLU A 397 -0.44 -16.64 -8.22
C GLU A 397 0.90 -16.38 -7.51
N ASN A 398 1.42 -15.16 -7.60
CA ASN A 398 2.78 -14.83 -7.19
C ASN A 398 2.86 -14.03 -5.89
N TYR A 399 1.88 -13.19 -5.60
CA TYR A 399 1.96 -12.19 -4.54
C TYR A 399 1.03 -12.48 -3.37
N THR A 400 1.52 -12.22 -2.16
CA THR A 400 0.73 -12.29 -0.93
C THR A 400 0.02 -10.95 -0.68
N MET A 401 -0.98 -10.96 0.20
CA MET A 401 -1.69 -9.77 0.66
C MET A 401 -0.77 -8.73 1.30
N LEU A 402 0.39 -9.12 1.82
CA LEU A 402 1.43 -8.19 2.29
C LEU A 402 1.83 -7.17 1.23
N LEU A 403 1.82 -7.51 -0.07
CA LEU A 403 2.20 -6.57 -1.12
C LEU A 403 1.23 -5.38 -1.18
N MET A 404 -0.07 -5.66 -1.16
CA MET A 404 -1.12 -4.63 -1.08
C MET A 404 -0.99 -3.85 0.24
N GLN A 405 -0.91 -4.56 1.36
CA GLN A 405 -0.94 -3.96 2.69
C GLN A 405 0.26 -3.06 2.96
N TRP A 406 1.44 -3.44 2.49
CA TRP A 406 2.65 -2.63 2.59
C TRP A 406 2.55 -1.37 1.73
N GLY A 407 1.97 -1.48 0.53
CA GLY A 407 1.66 -0.32 -0.31
C GLY A 407 0.81 0.72 0.42
N GLN A 408 -0.28 0.30 1.07
CA GLN A 408 -1.13 1.16 1.89
C GLN A 408 -0.36 1.74 3.10
N PHE A 409 0.40 0.91 3.81
CA PHE A 409 1.18 1.36 4.97
C PHE A 409 2.18 2.46 4.59
N LEU A 410 2.86 2.32 3.44
CA LEU A 410 3.77 3.35 2.90
C LEU A 410 3.05 4.59 2.38
N ASP A 411 1.88 4.43 1.75
CA ASP A 411 1.06 5.59 1.35
C ASP A 411 0.75 6.44 2.56
N HIS A 412 0.41 5.81 3.69
CA HIS A 412 0.08 6.52 4.91
C HIS A 412 1.28 7.19 5.61
N ASP A 413 2.51 6.86 5.20
CA ASP A 413 3.73 7.55 5.64
C ASP A 413 4.09 8.76 4.78
N THR A 414 3.56 8.83 3.55
CA THR A 414 3.98 9.82 2.55
C THR A 414 2.87 10.76 2.10
N THR A 415 1.62 10.29 2.07
CA THR A 415 0.48 11.04 1.56
C THR A 415 -0.68 11.07 2.54
N HIS A 416 -1.16 12.28 2.83
CA HIS A 416 -2.43 12.52 3.50
C HIS A 416 -2.95 13.88 3.05
N THR A 417 -3.93 13.90 2.15
CA THR A 417 -4.56 15.15 1.73
C THR A 417 -5.76 15.46 2.61
N PRO A 418 -5.74 16.53 3.43
CA PRO A 418 -6.86 16.90 4.26
C PRO A 418 -8.03 17.43 3.42
N ILE A 419 -9.26 17.28 3.91
CA ILE A 419 -10.47 17.78 3.27
C ILE A 419 -11.05 18.98 4.02
N SER A 420 -11.82 19.81 3.32
CA SER A 420 -12.49 20.93 3.97
C SER A 420 -13.45 20.46 5.06
N ARG A 421 -13.57 21.26 6.13
CA ARG A 421 -14.48 21.00 7.25
C ARG A 421 -15.44 22.17 7.45
N GLY A 422 -16.59 21.87 8.04
CA GLY A 422 -17.58 22.85 8.46
C GLY A 422 -17.19 23.54 9.78
N GLN A 423 -18.15 24.25 10.37
CA GLN A 423 -17.97 24.96 11.64
C GLN A 423 -17.49 23.99 12.74
N MET A 424 -16.46 24.39 13.49
CA MET A 424 -15.86 23.59 14.58
C MET A 424 -15.41 22.17 14.15
N GLY A 425 -14.96 22.00 12.90
CA GLY A 425 -14.50 20.70 12.39
C GLY A 425 -15.62 19.73 12.00
N SER A 426 -16.88 20.17 12.05
CA SER A 426 -18.02 19.33 11.65
C SER A 426 -17.92 18.84 10.20
N GLY A 427 -18.46 17.65 9.92
CA GLY A 427 -18.51 17.12 8.56
C GLY A 427 -19.48 17.90 7.66
N ILE A 428 -19.13 18.01 6.39
CA ILE A 428 -19.90 18.76 5.38
C ILE A 428 -20.87 17.80 4.66
N SER A 429 -22.14 18.19 4.52
CA SER A 429 -23.08 17.49 3.64
C SER A 429 -23.29 18.25 2.34
N CYS A 430 -23.24 17.51 1.25
CA CYS A 430 -23.49 17.95 -0.12
C CYS A 430 -24.74 17.31 -0.72
N CYS A 431 -25.20 16.20 -0.12
CA CYS A 431 -26.37 15.45 -0.51
C CYS A 431 -27.41 15.39 0.62
N ARG A 432 -28.69 15.53 0.30
CA ARG A 432 -29.79 15.38 1.25
C ARG A 432 -30.94 14.61 0.60
N ASN A 433 -31.40 13.56 1.29
CA ASN A 433 -32.47 12.68 0.81
C ASN A 433 -32.21 12.16 -0.62
N GLY A 434 -30.97 11.71 -0.85
CA GLY A 434 -30.48 11.22 -2.13
C GLY A 434 -30.41 12.23 -3.26
N ARG A 435 -30.46 13.53 -2.99
CA ARG A 435 -30.34 14.58 -4.01
C ARG A 435 -29.31 15.63 -3.61
N GLU A 436 -28.82 16.35 -4.59
CA GLU A 436 -27.96 17.52 -4.37
C GLU A 436 -28.69 18.60 -3.56
N ILE A 437 -28.01 19.18 -2.57
CA ILE A 437 -28.56 20.27 -1.75
C ILE A 437 -28.65 21.55 -2.59
N GLU A 438 -29.70 22.35 -2.41
CA GLU A 438 -29.85 23.65 -3.08
C GLU A 438 -28.60 24.54 -2.89
N ASN A 439 -28.18 25.26 -3.94
CA ASN A 439 -26.96 26.07 -3.94
C ASN A 439 -26.86 27.03 -2.73
N SER A 440 -27.97 27.65 -2.31
CA SER A 440 -28.02 28.59 -1.19
C SER A 440 -27.79 27.94 0.19
N LEU A 441 -27.91 26.61 0.26
CA LEU A 441 -27.77 25.80 1.47
C LEU A 441 -26.63 24.79 1.35
N ARG A 442 -25.76 24.95 0.36
CA ARG A 442 -24.66 24.02 0.11
C ARG A 442 -23.34 24.67 0.46
N HIS A 443 -22.45 23.90 1.08
CA HIS A 443 -21.10 24.36 1.34
C HIS A 443 -20.35 24.59 0.01
N PRO A 444 -19.56 25.68 -0.15
CA PRO A 444 -18.86 25.98 -1.42
C PRO A 444 -17.84 24.92 -1.88
N ASP A 445 -17.32 24.13 -0.94
CA ASP A 445 -16.39 23.03 -1.23
C ASP A 445 -17.09 21.67 -1.49
N CYS A 446 -18.41 21.68 -1.68
CA CYS A 446 -19.12 20.51 -2.17
C CYS A 446 -18.78 20.24 -3.63
N PHE A 447 -18.39 18.99 -3.91
CA PHE A 447 -18.17 18.51 -5.27
C PHE A 447 -18.72 17.09 -5.41
N GLN A 448 -19.99 16.95 -5.02
CA GLN A 448 -20.76 15.71 -5.01
C GLN A 448 -20.73 14.96 -6.34
N ILE A 449 -20.88 13.65 -6.28
CA ILE A 449 -20.84 12.76 -7.44
C ILE A 449 -22.27 12.44 -7.86
N GLU A 450 -22.62 12.76 -9.10
CA GLU A 450 -23.92 12.40 -9.68
C GLU A 450 -24.01 10.87 -9.88
N ILE A 451 -25.10 10.28 -9.38
CA ILE A 451 -25.38 8.85 -9.52
C ILE A 451 -26.34 8.64 -10.72
N PRO A 452 -25.98 7.79 -11.70
CA PRO A 452 -26.82 7.51 -12.87
C PRO A 452 -28.21 6.98 -12.51
N ARG A 453 -29.20 7.29 -13.37
CA ARG A 453 -30.59 6.89 -13.13
C ARG A 453 -30.79 5.37 -13.03
N ASN A 454 -29.99 4.63 -13.78
CA ASN A 454 -29.97 3.17 -13.89
C ASN A 454 -28.86 2.52 -13.05
N ASP A 455 -28.28 3.22 -12.08
CA ASP A 455 -27.29 2.65 -11.17
C ASP A 455 -27.84 1.41 -10.46
N HIS A 456 -27.09 0.30 -10.47
CA HIS A 456 -27.58 -0.97 -9.92
C HIS A 456 -27.65 -0.99 -8.39
N MET A 457 -26.81 -0.19 -7.72
CA MET A 457 -26.64 -0.25 -6.27
C MET A 457 -27.43 0.85 -5.58
N PHE A 458 -27.24 2.10 -6.02
CA PHE A 458 -27.72 3.28 -5.31
C PHE A 458 -29.13 3.70 -5.76
N ALA A 459 -29.45 3.57 -7.06
CA ALA A 459 -30.76 3.97 -7.59
C ALA A 459 -31.96 3.27 -6.93
N PRO A 460 -31.91 1.97 -6.58
CA PRO A 460 -33.01 1.28 -5.89
C PRO A 460 -33.38 1.90 -4.54
N PHE A 461 -32.43 2.60 -3.88
CA PHE A 461 -32.65 3.30 -2.62
C PHE A 461 -33.07 4.77 -2.81
N GLY A 462 -33.28 5.21 -4.05
CA GLY A 462 -33.65 6.59 -4.37
C GLY A 462 -32.46 7.56 -4.41
N GLU A 463 -31.23 7.06 -4.33
CA GLU A 463 -30.01 7.87 -4.33
C GLU A 463 -29.64 8.35 -5.74
N ARG A 464 -29.38 9.65 -5.85
CA ARG A 464 -28.94 10.37 -7.05
C ARG A 464 -27.69 11.23 -6.82
N CYS A 465 -27.21 11.30 -5.58
CA CYS A 465 -26.10 12.14 -5.15
C CYS A 465 -25.24 11.34 -4.17
N MET A 466 -23.96 11.19 -4.47
CA MET A 466 -22.97 10.62 -3.54
C MET A 466 -22.09 11.73 -2.98
N GLU A 467 -21.90 11.70 -1.67
CA GLU A 467 -21.17 12.72 -0.91
C GLU A 467 -19.71 12.82 -1.34
N PHE A 468 -19.22 14.04 -1.59
CA PHE A 468 -17.81 14.31 -1.85
C PHE A 468 -17.47 15.77 -1.50
N VAL A 469 -16.40 15.92 -0.72
CA VAL A 469 -15.89 17.21 -0.25
C VAL A 469 -14.49 17.44 -0.82
N ARG A 470 -14.26 18.64 -1.35
CA ARG A 470 -12.97 19.03 -1.93
C ARG A 470 -11.85 19.04 -0.89
N SER A 471 -10.64 18.73 -1.38
CA SER A 471 -9.41 18.80 -0.59
C SER A 471 -9.11 20.24 -0.17
N LEU A 472 -8.56 20.45 1.03
CA LEU A 472 -8.12 21.78 1.46
C LEU A 472 -6.98 22.28 0.57
N PRO A 473 -6.97 23.59 0.27
CA PRO A 473 -5.85 24.17 -0.47
C PRO A 473 -4.64 24.36 0.45
N ALA A 474 -3.45 24.41 -0.14
CA ALA A 474 -2.21 24.81 0.53
C ALA A 474 -1.74 26.17 -0.01
N PRO A 475 -1.05 26.99 0.80
CA PRO A 475 -0.39 28.18 0.29
C PRO A 475 0.65 27.79 -0.77
N ARG A 476 0.73 28.56 -1.85
CA ARG A 476 1.71 28.31 -2.90
C ARG A 476 3.12 28.59 -2.36
N PRO A 477 4.11 27.69 -2.59
CA PRO A 477 5.48 27.90 -2.12
C PRO A 477 6.10 29.20 -2.62
N GLU A 478 5.71 29.65 -3.81
CA GLU A 478 6.23 30.86 -4.46
C GLU A 478 5.54 32.16 -4.02
N CYS A 479 4.52 32.10 -3.15
CA CYS A 479 3.80 33.29 -2.66
C CYS A 479 3.22 34.16 -3.81
N ASN A 480 2.60 33.53 -4.81
CA ASN A 480 2.04 34.19 -5.99
C ASN A 480 0.57 33.81 -6.25
N PHE A 481 -0.14 34.65 -7.01
CA PHE A 481 -1.49 34.34 -7.49
C PHE A 481 -1.47 33.14 -8.44
N GLY A 482 -2.60 32.47 -8.63
CA GLY A 482 -2.74 31.39 -9.62
C GLY A 482 -3.49 30.18 -9.10
N PRO A 483 -3.25 29.00 -9.70
CA PRO A 483 -4.06 27.81 -9.46
C PRO A 483 -4.08 27.29 -8.02
N ARG A 484 -5.16 26.59 -7.68
CA ARG A 484 -5.33 25.86 -6.41
C ARG A 484 -4.30 24.74 -6.31
N GLU A 485 -3.53 24.76 -5.23
CA GLU A 485 -2.67 23.64 -4.83
C GLU A 485 -3.27 22.91 -3.63
N GLN A 486 -3.16 21.59 -3.59
CA GLN A 486 -3.65 20.79 -2.46
C GLN A 486 -2.53 20.52 -1.46
N MET A 487 -2.89 20.38 -0.21
CA MET A 487 -1.96 20.14 0.88
C MET A 487 -1.62 18.65 1.05
N ASN A 488 -0.38 18.36 1.45
CA ASN A 488 -0.04 17.14 2.16
C ASN A 488 0.12 17.47 3.65
N GLN A 489 -0.74 16.96 4.52
CA GLN A 489 -0.71 17.29 5.95
C GLN A 489 0.29 16.46 6.77
N ILE A 490 0.96 15.49 6.13
CA ILE A 490 2.03 14.69 6.73
C ILE A 490 3.35 14.93 5.99
N THR A 491 4.47 14.46 6.56
CA THR A 491 5.77 14.58 5.90
C THR A 491 5.79 13.81 4.58
N ALA A 492 6.63 14.21 3.63
CA ALA A 492 6.77 13.50 2.37
C ALA A 492 7.69 12.27 2.47
N TYR A 493 8.57 12.23 3.47
CA TYR A 493 9.67 11.28 3.54
C TYR A 493 9.18 9.89 3.97
N LEU A 494 9.92 8.84 3.59
CA LEU A 494 9.78 7.53 4.26
C LEU A 494 10.48 7.59 5.61
N ASP A 495 9.82 8.15 6.61
CA ASP A 495 10.37 8.42 7.94
C ASP A 495 9.53 7.86 9.10
N GLY A 496 8.59 6.96 8.79
CA GLY A 496 7.75 6.30 9.77
C GLY A 496 6.83 7.29 10.50
N SER A 497 6.49 8.42 9.91
CA SER A 497 5.50 9.36 10.42
C SER A 497 4.14 8.70 10.67
N ASN A 498 3.79 7.63 9.97
CA ASN A 498 2.62 6.81 10.28
C ASN A 498 2.72 6.03 11.62
N ILE A 499 3.95 5.82 12.12
CA ILE A 499 4.24 5.25 13.45
C ILE A 499 4.42 6.37 14.48
N TYR A 500 5.13 7.45 14.13
CA TYR A 500 5.63 8.46 15.07
C TYR A 500 4.86 9.80 15.07
N GLY A 501 3.97 10.03 14.11
CA GLY A 501 3.28 11.29 13.88
C GLY A 501 4.11 12.29 13.06
N SER A 502 3.41 13.23 12.40
CA SER A 502 3.99 14.34 11.63
C SER A 502 4.05 15.67 12.40
N SER A 503 3.82 15.65 13.71
CA SER A 503 3.92 16.81 14.59
C SER A 503 4.54 16.44 15.93
N LEU A 504 5.22 17.40 16.56
CA LEU A 504 5.85 17.18 17.86
C LEU A 504 4.81 16.76 18.92
N SER A 505 3.61 17.36 18.90
CA SER A 505 2.52 17.03 19.83
C SER A 505 2.05 15.59 19.68
N THR A 506 1.84 15.11 18.44
CA THR A 506 1.45 13.72 18.18
C THR A 506 2.54 12.77 18.64
N GLN A 507 3.80 13.02 18.27
CA GLN A 507 4.93 12.18 18.66
C GLN A 507 5.09 12.07 20.17
N GLN A 508 5.01 13.20 20.89
CA GLN A 508 5.04 13.20 22.35
C GLN A 508 3.87 12.42 22.96
N SER A 509 2.67 12.55 22.39
CA SER A 509 1.48 11.85 22.88
C SER A 509 1.51 10.33 22.69
N LEU A 510 2.42 9.83 21.85
CA LEU A 510 2.61 8.40 21.56
C LEU A 510 3.76 7.79 22.38
N ARG A 511 4.51 8.58 23.15
CA ARG A 511 5.68 8.11 23.93
C ARG A 511 5.32 7.85 25.38
N THR A 512 6.02 6.90 25.99
CA THR A 512 5.97 6.68 27.46
C THR A 512 6.91 7.61 28.21
N PHE A 513 7.89 8.19 27.52
CA PHE A 513 9.05 8.89 28.10
C PHE A 513 9.83 8.03 29.10
N ARG A 514 9.80 6.71 28.90
CA ARG A 514 10.57 5.74 29.67
C ARG A 514 11.24 4.71 28.76
N GLY A 515 12.56 4.63 28.85
CA GLY A 515 13.36 3.64 28.12
C GLY A 515 13.28 3.81 26.59
N GLY A 516 12.92 5.00 26.12
CA GLY A 516 12.74 5.35 24.73
C GLY A 516 11.53 4.71 24.05
N THR A 517 10.56 4.18 24.82
CA THR A 517 9.46 3.35 24.28
C THR A 517 8.23 4.16 23.84
N LEU A 518 7.47 3.59 22.91
CA LEU A 518 6.13 4.03 22.53
C LEU A 518 5.08 3.45 23.48
N GLN A 519 4.00 4.19 23.68
CA GLN A 519 2.83 3.75 24.44
C GLN A 519 2.22 2.52 23.78
N SER A 520 1.74 1.61 24.61
CA SER A 520 1.07 0.39 24.19
C SER A 520 0.12 -0.06 25.28
N GLN A 521 -0.86 -0.87 24.94
CA GLN A 521 -1.66 -1.60 25.92
C GLN A 521 -1.22 -3.06 25.97
N ASN A 522 -1.34 -3.65 27.17
CA ASN A 522 -1.07 -5.07 27.36
C ASN A 522 -2.40 -5.81 27.55
N ILE A 523 -2.79 -6.59 26.55
CA ILE A 523 -4.00 -7.41 26.58
C ILE A 523 -3.56 -8.86 26.70
N ARG A 524 -3.83 -9.48 27.86
CA ARG A 524 -3.49 -10.89 28.15
C ARG A 524 -2.00 -11.23 27.92
N GLY A 525 -1.10 -10.34 28.30
CA GLY A 525 0.34 -10.51 28.12
C GLY A 525 0.87 -10.10 26.75
N LYS A 526 0.01 -9.64 25.82
CA LYS A 526 0.37 -9.28 24.45
C LYS A 526 0.30 -7.77 24.22
N GLN A 527 1.29 -7.23 23.53
CA GLN A 527 1.38 -5.79 23.26
C GLN A 527 0.53 -5.42 22.04
N LEU A 528 -0.40 -4.49 22.21
CA LEU A 528 -1.17 -3.86 21.12
C LEU A 528 -0.96 -2.34 21.14
N LEU A 529 -1.32 -1.67 20.04
CA LEU A 529 -1.37 -0.20 19.98
C LEU A 529 -2.25 0.36 21.11
N PRO A 530 -2.01 1.59 21.61
CA PRO A 530 -2.90 2.23 22.58
C PRO A 530 -4.36 2.30 22.08
N GLY A 531 -5.33 2.17 22.99
CA GLY A 531 -6.75 2.32 22.66
C GLY A 531 -7.16 3.80 22.50
N ASN A 532 -8.14 4.04 21.62
CA ASN A 532 -8.74 5.33 21.28
C ASN A 532 -10.28 5.24 21.35
N PRO A 533 -10.88 5.15 22.55
CA PRO A 533 -12.32 4.96 22.69
C PRO A 533 -13.15 6.16 22.18
N SER A 534 -12.53 7.34 22.03
CA SER A 534 -13.18 8.52 21.43
C SER A 534 -13.41 8.41 19.92
N GLU A 535 -12.67 7.55 19.23
CA GLU A 535 -12.85 7.31 17.79
C GLU A 535 -13.89 6.22 17.54
N CYS A 536 -13.71 5.06 18.16
CA CYS A 536 -14.70 3.99 18.13
C CYS A 536 -14.52 3.00 19.30
N SER A 537 -15.56 2.26 19.64
CA SER A 537 -15.53 1.15 20.60
C SER A 537 -16.47 0.03 20.15
N ASP A 538 -16.20 -1.20 20.58
CA ASP A 538 -17.13 -2.31 20.40
C ASP A 538 -18.44 -2.11 21.19
N ASP A 539 -19.45 -2.93 20.92
CA ASP A 539 -20.78 -2.83 21.56
C ASP A 539 -20.72 -3.00 23.09
N THR A 540 -19.64 -3.57 23.62
CA THR A 540 -19.45 -3.80 25.06
C THR A 540 -18.65 -2.68 25.74
N GLY A 541 -18.07 -1.76 24.97
CA GLY A 541 -17.14 -0.74 25.43
C GLY A 541 -15.80 -1.30 25.96
N ARG A 542 -15.47 -2.57 25.66
CA ARG A 542 -14.26 -3.22 26.19
C ARG A 542 -13.08 -3.13 25.24
N SER A 543 -13.34 -3.10 23.94
CA SER A 543 -12.35 -2.94 22.88
C SER A 543 -12.55 -1.60 22.19
N ALA A 544 -11.46 -0.91 21.85
CA ALA A 544 -11.49 0.40 21.22
C ALA A 544 -10.79 0.38 19.88
N CYS A 545 -11.03 1.40 19.05
CA CYS A 545 -10.12 1.76 17.96
C CYS A 545 -8.70 1.95 18.50
N PHE A 546 -7.68 1.85 17.66
CA PHE A 546 -6.29 2.07 18.03
C PHE A 546 -5.82 3.49 17.75
N LYS A 547 -4.79 3.93 18.47
CA LYS A 547 -4.08 5.20 18.23
C LYS A 547 -2.68 4.93 17.69
N ALA A 548 -2.30 5.63 16.62
CA ALA A 548 -0.95 5.57 16.03
C ALA A 548 -0.49 6.97 15.55
N GLY A 549 0.63 7.02 14.80
CA GLY A 549 1.14 8.26 14.20
C GLY A 549 0.26 8.82 13.09
N ASP A 550 -0.40 7.94 12.32
CA ASP A 550 -1.41 8.30 11.33
C ASP A 550 -2.82 7.91 11.82
N GLY A 551 -3.79 8.81 11.57
CA GLY A 551 -5.16 8.65 12.05
C GLY A 551 -6.01 7.65 11.27
N ARG A 552 -5.51 7.10 10.15
CA ARG A 552 -6.20 6.08 9.35
C ARG A 552 -5.88 4.66 9.81
N VAL A 553 -5.16 4.48 10.92
CA VAL A 553 -4.74 3.15 11.43
C VAL A 553 -5.89 2.15 11.56
N ASN A 554 -7.11 2.61 11.81
CA ASN A 554 -8.30 1.76 11.97
C ASN A 554 -9.11 1.56 10.69
N GLU A 555 -8.65 2.07 9.53
CA GLU A 555 -9.36 1.95 8.25
C GLU A 555 -9.75 0.51 7.96
N GLN A 556 -8.86 -0.45 8.23
CA GLN A 556 -9.15 -1.87 8.22
C GLN A 556 -8.12 -2.63 9.09
N ILE A 557 -8.42 -3.90 9.39
CA ILE A 557 -7.72 -4.70 10.41
C ILE A 557 -6.25 -5.04 10.09
N ASP A 558 -5.91 -5.37 8.85
CA ASP A 558 -4.55 -5.70 8.41
C ASP A 558 -3.62 -4.48 8.44
N LEU A 559 -4.17 -3.27 8.28
CA LEU A 559 -3.43 -2.02 8.48
C LEU A 559 -3.09 -1.84 9.97
N ALA A 560 -4.09 -1.93 10.85
CA ALA A 560 -3.88 -1.87 12.30
C ALA A 560 -2.90 -2.94 12.80
N LEU A 561 -2.92 -4.12 12.18
CA LEU A 561 -1.95 -5.19 12.42
C LEU A 561 -0.52 -4.74 12.09
N LEU A 562 -0.26 -4.19 10.89
CA LEU A 562 1.09 -3.72 10.54
C LEU A 562 1.56 -2.58 11.46
N HIS A 563 0.69 -1.63 11.81
CA HIS A 563 1.03 -0.60 12.80
C HIS A 563 1.42 -1.23 14.16
N THR A 564 0.71 -2.28 14.59
CA THR A 564 1.04 -3.01 15.82
C THR A 564 2.41 -3.69 15.74
N ILE A 565 2.75 -4.29 14.59
CA ILE A 565 4.04 -4.93 14.37
C ILE A 565 5.18 -3.90 14.45
N TRP A 566 5.02 -2.73 13.85
CA TRP A 566 6.04 -1.67 13.90
C TRP A 566 6.19 -1.04 15.28
N LEU A 567 5.09 -0.90 16.03
CA LEU A 567 5.15 -0.52 17.45
C LEU A 567 5.98 -1.52 18.26
N ARG A 568 5.73 -2.82 18.07
CA ARG A 568 6.46 -3.90 18.75
C ARG A 568 7.94 -3.86 18.40
N GLU A 569 8.28 -3.66 17.12
CA GLU A 569 9.68 -3.59 16.69
C GLU A 569 10.40 -2.41 17.32
N HIS A 570 9.76 -1.24 17.38
CA HIS A 570 10.32 -0.08 18.07
C HIS A 570 10.59 -0.41 19.55
N ASN A 571 9.59 -0.93 20.26
CA ASN A 571 9.75 -1.24 21.69
C ASN A 571 10.79 -2.34 21.96
N ARG A 572 10.91 -3.32 21.06
CA ARG A 572 11.95 -4.37 21.11
C ARG A 572 13.35 -3.78 20.94
N ILE A 573 13.56 -2.93 19.92
CA ILE A 573 14.87 -2.30 19.68
C ILE A 573 15.21 -1.33 20.81
N ALA A 574 14.27 -0.50 21.27
CA ALA A 574 14.49 0.43 22.37
C ALA A 574 14.93 -0.28 23.64
N PHE A 575 14.29 -1.41 23.97
CA PHE A 575 14.69 -2.25 25.09
C PHE A 575 16.13 -2.77 24.94
N GLU A 576 16.48 -3.33 23.79
CA GLU A 576 17.85 -3.85 23.57
C GLU A 576 18.91 -2.75 23.57
N LEU A 577 18.63 -1.58 22.97
CA LEU A 577 19.53 -0.43 23.02
C LEU A 577 19.72 0.11 24.44
N SER A 578 18.66 0.12 25.27
CA SER A 578 18.79 0.51 26.67
C SER A 578 19.72 -0.42 27.46
N ARG A 579 19.77 -1.71 27.11
CA ARG A 579 20.68 -2.70 27.72
C ARG A 579 22.11 -2.55 27.22
N LEU A 580 22.30 -2.33 25.91
CA LEU A 580 23.61 -2.15 25.29
C LEU A 580 24.25 -0.81 25.68
N ASN A 581 23.44 0.20 25.92
CA ASN A 581 23.88 1.57 26.23
C ASN A 581 23.23 2.11 27.52
N PRO A 582 23.59 1.61 28.72
CA PRO A 582 22.93 1.97 29.99
C PRO A 582 23.03 3.45 30.40
N ARG A 583 23.88 4.24 29.73
CA ARG A 583 24.06 5.67 30.00
C ARG A 583 23.22 6.58 29.09
N TRP A 584 22.55 6.03 28.09
CA TRP A 584 21.71 6.84 27.19
C TRP A 584 20.45 7.31 27.92
N SER A 585 20.08 8.57 27.66
CA SER A 585 18.80 9.13 28.09
C SER A 585 17.62 8.51 27.34
N ASP A 586 16.41 8.68 27.87
CA ASP A 586 15.17 8.27 27.20
C ASP A 586 15.09 8.80 25.75
N GLU A 587 15.42 10.09 25.58
CA GLU A 587 15.40 10.75 24.28
C GLU A 587 16.42 10.15 23.32
N ALA A 588 17.64 9.88 23.78
CA ALA A 588 18.66 9.24 22.96
C ALA A 588 18.22 7.84 22.49
N ILE A 589 17.66 7.02 23.38
CA ILE A 589 17.14 5.69 23.03
C ILE A 589 15.99 5.81 22.02
N PHE A 590 15.04 6.73 22.25
CA PHE A 590 13.92 6.94 21.34
C PHE A 590 14.39 7.34 19.94
N GLN A 591 15.28 8.34 19.83
CA GLN A 591 15.73 8.86 18.55
C GLN A 591 16.59 7.87 17.76
N GLU A 592 17.52 7.15 18.42
CA GLU A 592 18.29 6.10 17.74
C GLU A 592 17.39 4.93 17.33
N THR A 593 16.42 4.55 18.17
CA THR A 593 15.45 3.51 17.81
C THR A 593 14.62 3.93 16.60
N ARG A 594 14.04 5.14 16.61
CA ARG A 594 13.32 5.71 15.46
C ARG A 594 14.18 5.71 14.21
N ARG A 595 15.45 6.11 14.31
CA ARG A 595 16.39 6.13 13.18
C ARG A 595 16.64 4.73 12.61
N ILE A 596 16.79 3.70 13.44
CA ILE A 596 16.91 2.30 13.00
C ILE A 596 15.63 1.83 12.33
N ILE A 597 14.46 2.08 12.93
CA ILE A 597 13.15 1.70 12.36
C ILE A 597 12.96 2.31 10.96
N ILE A 598 13.27 3.59 10.81
CA ILE A 598 13.22 4.28 9.52
C ILE A 598 14.14 3.60 8.50
N ALA A 599 15.36 3.21 8.92
CA ALA A 599 16.28 2.51 8.05
C ALA A 599 15.77 1.12 7.64
N GLN A 600 15.14 0.37 8.54
CA GLN A 600 14.50 -0.91 8.22
C GLN A 600 13.35 -0.71 7.22
N LEU A 601 12.49 0.29 7.44
CA LEU A 601 11.36 0.64 6.57
C LEU A 601 11.84 1.01 5.16
N GLN A 602 12.85 1.89 5.06
CA GLN A 602 13.46 2.29 3.79
C GLN A 602 14.13 1.10 3.11
N HIS A 603 14.91 0.28 3.83
CA HIS A 603 15.58 -0.86 3.23
C HIS A 603 14.58 -1.87 2.67
N ILE A 604 13.56 -2.28 3.44
CA ILE A 604 12.51 -3.20 2.96
C ILE A 604 11.79 -2.62 1.73
N THR A 605 11.49 -1.31 1.74
CA THR A 605 10.82 -0.65 0.61
C THR A 605 11.66 -0.70 -0.67
N TYR A 606 12.91 -0.26 -0.64
CA TYR A 606 13.75 -0.17 -1.84
C TYR A 606 14.35 -1.50 -2.25
N ASN A 607 14.57 -2.42 -1.31
CA ASN A 607 15.15 -3.72 -1.58
C ASN A 607 14.12 -4.78 -1.97
N GLU A 608 12.93 -4.79 -1.35
CA GLU A 608 11.96 -5.87 -1.51
C GLU A 608 10.71 -5.43 -2.30
N PHE A 609 10.12 -4.29 -1.94
CA PHE A 609 8.84 -3.83 -2.49
C PHE A 609 8.97 -3.21 -3.88
N LEU A 610 9.79 -2.17 -4.04
CA LEU A 610 9.91 -1.43 -5.32
C LEU A 610 10.33 -2.29 -6.51
N PRO A 611 11.23 -3.29 -6.38
CA PRO A 611 11.53 -4.19 -7.49
C PRO A 611 10.34 -4.96 -8.04
N ILE A 612 9.35 -5.28 -7.20
CA ILE A 612 8.10 -5.93 -7.62
C ILE A 612 7.23 -4.93 -8.41
N ILE A 613 7.11 -3.71 -7.89
CA ILE A 613 6.26 -2.68 -8.50
C ILE A 613 6.82 -2.19 -9.83
N LEU A 614 8.13 -1.89 -9.87
CA LEU A 614 8.77 -1.19 -10.98
C LEU A 614 9.48 -2.11 -11.96
N GLY A 615 9.86 -3.31 -11.52
CA GLY A 615 10.68 -4.22 -12.30
C GLY A 615 12.13 -3.76 -12.48
N ARG A 616 12.96 -4.67 -12.97
CA ARG A 616 14.42 -4.49 -13.04
C ARG A 616 14.85 -3.27 -13.86
N SER A 617 14.20 -3.02 -15.01
CA SER A 617 14.61 -1.95 -15.91
C SER A 617 14.41 -0.56 -15.31
N TYR A 618 13.29 -0.34 -14.61
CA TYR A 618 12.99 0.94 -13.99
C TYR A 618 13.68 1.13 -12.64
N MET A 619 13.92 0.05 -11.88
CA MET A 619 14.84 0.10 -10.72
C MET A 619 16.23 0.62 -11.13
N ALA A 620 16.75 0.16 -12.28
CA ALA A 620 18.01 0.63 -12.83
C ALA A 620 17.91 2.06 -13.38
N LYS A 621 16.88 2.38 -14.18
CA LYS A 621 16.66 3.71 -14.79
C LYS A 621 16.62 4.83 -13.75
N PHE A 622 15.98 4.58 -12.61
CA PHE A 622 15.82 5.55 -11.53
C PHE A 622 16.89 5.45 -10.44
N GLY A 623 17.83 4.50 -10.55
CA GLY A 623 18.88 4.28 -9.56
C GLY A 623 18.32 3.99 -8.17
N LEU A 624 17.41 3.02 -8.05
CA LEU A 624 16.66 2.74 -6.81
C LEU A 624 17.20 1.55 -6.02
N SER A 625 18.01 0.69 -6.62
CA SER A 625 18.60 -0.44 -5.90
C SER A 625 19.52 0.04 -4.76
N PRO A 626 19.41 -0.54 -3.56
CA PRO A 626 20.36 -0.28 -2.48
C PRO A 626 21.81 -0.56 -2.89
N ALA A 627 22.78 -0.04 -2.15
CA ALA A 627 24.19 -0.41 -2.32
C ALA A 627 24.49 -1.72 -1.60
N GLU A 628 25.43 -2.53 -2.12
CA GLU A 628 25.84 -3.80 -1.48
C GLU A 628 26.72 -3.56 -0.24
N SER A 629 27.49 -2.48 -0.26
CA SER A 629 28.45 -2.13 0.80
C SER A 629 28.72 -0.63 0.80
N GLY A 630 29.30 -0.12 1.88
CA GLY A 630 29.62 1.30 2.01
C GLY A 630 28.39 2.21 2.02
N TRP A 631 28.60 3.49 1.71
CA TRP A 631 27.56 4.51 1.59
C TRP A 631 27.19 4.77 0.13
N ALA A 632 25.96 5.20 -0.12
CA ALA A 632 25.47 5.52 -1.46
C ALA A 632 25.97 6.90 -1.95
N ARG A 633 25.94 7.93 -1.08
CA ARG A 633 26.30 9.33 -1.39
C ARG A 633 25.51 9.93 -2.56
N ASN A 634 24.19 9.78 -2.51
CA ASN A 634 23.27 10.11 -3.61
C ASN A 634 22.39 11.33 -3.32
N TYR A 635 22.54 11.96 -2.16
CA TYR A 635 21.75 13.14 -1.79
C TYR A 635 22.02 14.33 -2.73
N ASP A 636 20.93 14.90 -3.27
CA ASP A 636 20.91 16.03 -4.18
C ASP A 636 20.12 17.19 -3.52
N PRO A 637 20.80 18.24 -3.02
CA PRO A 637 20.13 19.36 -2.35
C PRO A 637 19.30 20.24 -3.28
N GLU A 638 19.37 20.06 -4.60
CA GLU A 638 18.54 20.80 -5.57
C GLU A 638 17.31 19.98 -6.00
N LEU A 639 17.15 18.75 -5.48
CA LEU A 639 16.01 17.89 -5.77
C LEU A 639 14.95 17.98 -4.66
N ASN A 640 13.76 18.45 -5.03
CA ASN A 640 12.63 18.51 -4.10
C ASN A 640 12.01 17.12 -3.89
N ALA A 641 12.10 16.61 -2.65
CA ALA A 641 11.57 15.31 -2.23
C ALA A 641 10.06 15.32 -1.90
N GLY A 642 9.40 16.48 -1.88
CA GLY A 642 7.95 16.57 -1.68
C GLY A 642 7.15 15.63 -2.60
N ILE A 643 5.97 15.22 -2.13
CA ILE A 643 5.11 14.33 -2.91
C ILE A 643 4.46 15.08 -4.07
N THR A 644 4.53 14.48 -5.25
CA THR A 644 3.87 14.99 -6.45
C THR A 644 2.37 14.66 -6.42
N ASN A 645 1.56 15.61 -6.87
CA ASN A 645 0.11 15.51 -6.80
C ASN A 645 -0.42 14.29 -7.58
N ALA A 646 0.18 13.99 -8.73
CA ALA A 646 -0.16 12.82 -9.52
C ALA A 646 0.18 11.48 -8.84
N PHE A 647 1.23 11.43 -8.02
CA PHE A 647 1.52 10.27 -7.20
C PHE A 647 0.42 10.05 -6.15
N ALA A 648 0.10 11.07 -5.36
CA ALA A 648 -0.86 10.98 -4.24
C ALA A 648 -2.32 10.79 -4.69
N ALA A 649 -2.74 11.47 -5.76
CA ALA A 649 -4.14 11.48 -6.18
C ALA A 649 -4.46 10.49 -7.31
N ALA A 650 -3.46 9.79 -7.89
CA ALA A 650 -3.69 8.79 -8.92
C ALA A 650 -2.73 7.60 -8.86
N ALA A 651 -1.44 7.77 -9.14
CA ALA A 651 -0.55 6.65 -9.46
C ALA A 651 -0.36 5.68 -8.29
N TYR A 652 -0.15 6.18 -7.06
CA TYR A 652 0.07 5.32 -5.90
C TYR A 652 -1.21 4.67 -5.36
N ARG A 653 -2.37 5.02 -5.92
CA ARG A 653 -3.66 4.37 -5.66
C ARG A 653 -3.85 3.08 -6.44
N PHE A 654 -2.84 2.64 -7.21
CA PHE A 654 -2.86 1.35 -7.92
C PHE A 654 -3.17 0.18 -6.96
N GLY A 655 -2.77 0.29 -5.69
CA GLY A 655 -3.01 -0.72 -4.66
C GLY A 655 -4.49 -1.06 -4.46
N HIS A 656 -5.43 -0.16 -4.82
CA HIS A 656 -6.86 -0.45 -4.73
C HIS A 656 -7.32 -1.58 -5.65
N THR A 657 -6.59 -1.85 -6.74
CA THR A 657 -6.85 -3.01 -7.64
C THR A 657 -6.48 -4.33 -6.96
N LEU A 658 -5.57 -4.30 -5.97
CA LEU A 658 -5.01 -5.48 -5.32
C LEU A 658 -5.84 -5.97 -4.12
N ILE A 659 -6.89 -5.23 -3.76
CA ILE A 659 -7.70 -5.45 -2.56
C ILE A 659 -8.59 -6.69 -2.70
N GLN A 660 -8.53 -7.56 -1.70
CA GLN A 660 -9.45 -8.69 -1.53
C GLN A 660 -10.78 -8.28 -0.91
N GLY A 661 -11.87 -8.95 -1.28
CA GLY A 661 -13.19 -8.74 -0.64
C GLY A 661 -13.27 -9.31 0.77
N ASN A 662 -12.42 -10.29 1.10
CA ASN A 662 -12.38 -10.95 2.39
C ASN A 662 -10.97 -10.91 2.99
N ILE A 663 -10.90 -10.82 4.32
CA ILE A 663 -9.67 -10.88 5.12
C ILE A 663 -9.67 -12.18 5.91
N HIS A 664 -8.63 -13.00 5.73
CA HIS A 664 -8.53 -14.31 6.37
C HIS A 664 -7.51 -14.32 7.51
N GLY A 665 -7.87 -14.94 8.63
CA GLY A 665 -6.94 -15.35 9.67
C GLY A 665 -6.69 -16.86 9.60
N TYR A 666 -5.42 -17.27 9.57
CA TYR A 666 -5.01 -18.67 9.45
C TYR A 666 -4.37 -19.18 10.74
N GLY A 667 -4.89 -20.29 11.26
CA GLY A 667 -4.29 -20.98 12.39
C GLY A 667 -2.89 -21.52 12.09
N LYS A 668 -2.15 -21.95 13.12
CA LYS A 668 -0.81 -22.55 12.99
C LYS A 668 -0.75 -23.76 12.05
N PHE A 669 -1.86 -24.47 11.89
CA PHE A 669 -2.01 -25.60 10.98
C PHE A 669 -2.63 -25.18 9.64
N GLY A 670 -2.65 -23.91 9.28
CA GLY A 670 -3.12 -23.44 7.98
C GLY A 670 -4.63 -23.52 7.75
N ASN A 671 -5.45 -23.95 8.70
CA ASN A 671 -6.90 -23.85 8.57
C ASN A 671 -7.36 -22.38 8.75
N ILE A 672 -8.36 -21.96 7.99
CA ILE A 672 -8.98 -20.64 8.16
C ILE A 672 -9.72 -20.63 9.51
N ARG A 673 -9.38 -19.68 10.37
CA ARG A 673 -10.00 -19.47 11.70
C ARG A 673 -10.89 -18.24 11.72
N GLU A 674 -10.56 -17.24 10.92
CA GLU A 674 -11.33 -16.00 10.76
C GLU A 674 -11.51 -15.75 9.25
N ASN A 675 -12.72 -15.38 8.84
CA ASN A 675 -13.04 -14.99 7.46
C ASN A 675 -13.96 -13.78 7.54
N LEU A 676 -13.39 -12.61 7.30
CA LEU A 676 -14.05 -11.32 7.53
C LEU A 676 -14.35 -10.63 6.21
N VAL A 677 -15.60 -10.25 6.01
CA VAL A 677 -16.02 -9.45 4.85
C VAL A 677 -15.54 -8.00 5.03
N LEU A 678 -14.81 -7.46 4.05
CA LEU A 678 -14.11 -6.18 4.17
C LEU A 678 -15.06 -5.02 4.53
N SER A 679 -16.22 -4.89 3.90
CA SER A 679 -17.20 -3.81 4.19
C SER A 679 -17.66 -3.76 5.65
N LYS A 680 -17.52 -4.88 6.39
CA LYS A 680 -17.87 -5.02 7.81
C LYS A 680 -16.70 -4.78 8.77
N GLN A 681 -15.47 -4.65 8.26
CA GLN A 681 -14.26 -4.50 9.09
C GLN A 681 -13.69 -3.08 9.13
N HIS A 682 -14.29 -2.14 8.41
CA HIS A 682 -13.84 -0.75 8.45
C HIS A 682 -14.10 -0.13 9.83
N PHE A 683 -13.09 0.50 10.41
CA PHE A 683 -13.15 1.09 11.76
C PHE A 683 -13.57 0.08 12.84
N ALA A 684 -13.23 -1.20 12.64
CA ALA A 684 -13.57 -2.30 13.55
C ALA A 684 -12.37 -3.23 13.79
N PRO A 685 -11.26 -2.75 14.40
CA PRO A 685 -10.05 -3.56 14.60
C PRO A 685 -10.22 -4.60 15.75
N PHE A 686 -11.42 -4.76 16.28
CA PHE A 686 -11.70 -5.46 17.54
C PHE A 686 -11.30 -6.94 17.52
N ASN A 687 -11.28 -7.58 16.35
CA ASN A 687 -10.82 -8.96 16.23
C ASN A 687 -9.35 -9.13 16.65
N LEU A 688 -8.50 -8.09 16.57
CA LEU A 688 -7.11 -8.14 17.05
C LEU A 688 -6.98 -8.26 18.57
N TYR A 689 -8.04 -7.96 19.33
CA TYR A 689 -8.07 -8.17 20.78
C TYR A 689 -8.30 -9.63 21.18
N LYS A 690 -8.75 -10.47 20.24
CA LYS A 690 -8.96 -11.91 20.50
C LYS A 690 -7.61 -12.62 20.64
N GLU A 691 -7.59 -13.63 21.50
CA GLU A 691 -6.39 -14.42 21.76
C GLU A 691 -5.95 -15.20 20.51
N GLY A 692 -4.68 -15.05 20.14
CA GLY A 692 -4.09 -15.68 18.95
C GLY A 692 -4.45 -15.02 17.61
N ALA A 693 -5.38 -14.05 17.59
CA ALA A 693 -5.84 -13.46 16.34
C ALA A 693 -4.75 -12.67 15.60
N LEU A 694 -3.88 -11.96 16.33
CA LEU A 694 -2.76 -11.24 15.74
C LEU A 694 -1.91 -12.15 14.85
N ASP A 695 -1.48 -13.31 15.36
CA ASP A 695 -0.69 -14.26 14.56
C ASP A 695 -1.51 -14.91 13.45
N ASP A 696 -2.80 -15.17 13.70
CA ASP A 696 -3.68 -15.73 12.69
C ASP A 696 -3.78 -14.79 11.47
N PHE A 697 -3.92 -13.48 11.70
CA PHE A 697 -3.90 -12.48 10.62
C PHE A 697 -2.51 -12.29 10.02
N ILE A 698 -1.40 -12.35 10.78
CA ILE A 698 -0.05 -12.35 10.17
C ILE A 698 0.11 -13.53 9.20
N ARG A 699 -0.33 -14.73 9.58
CA ARG A 699 -0.31 -15.91 8.70
C ARG A 699 -1.21 -15.70 7.49
N GLY A 700 -2.35 -15.04 7.67
CA GLY A 700 -3.26 -14.62 6.61
C GLY A 700 -2.62 -13.72 5.58
N ILE A 701 -2.16 -12.54 5.98
CA ILE A 701 -1.55 -11.58 5.06
C ILE A 701 -0.28 -12.15 4.39
N SER A 702 0.42 -13.06 5.06
CA SER A 702 1.62 -13.74 4.54
C SER A 702 1.32 -14.94 3.63
N PHE A 703 0.06 -15.31 3.42
CA PHE A 703 -0.32 -16.49 2.63
C PHE A 703 -1.43 -16.23 1.61
N GLN A 704 -2.47 -15.51 2.02
CA GLN A 704 -3.57 -15.11 1.15
C GLN A 704 -3.02 -14.33 -0.03
N SER A 705 -3.53 -14.60 -1.22
CA SER A 705 -3.15 -13.89 -2.44
C SER A 705 -3.72 -12.48 -2.43
N SER A 706 -2.97 -11.49 -2.92
CA SER A 706 -3.58 -10.24 -3.38
C SER A 706 -4.43 -10.47 -4.62
N GLN A 707 -5.29 -9.52 -5.00
CA GLN A 707 -5.81 -9.47 -6.37
C GLN A 707 -4.70 -9.07 -7.35
N ASN A 708 -4.93 -9.27 -8.65
CA ASN A 708 -4.02 -8.82 -9.70
C ASN A 708 -4.14 -7.31 -9.95
N PHE A 709 -3.09 -6.70 -10.53
CA PHE A 709 -3.18 -5.34 -11.06
C PHE A 709 -3.89 -5.40 -12.42
N ASP A 710 -5.16 -5.04 -12.42
CA ASP A 710 -6.01 -4.92 -13.60
C ASP A 710 -7.17 -3.95 -13.32
N ARG A 711 -8.18 -3.92 -14.20
CA ARG A 711 -9.36 -3.04 -14.06
C ARG A 711 -10.47 -3.61 -13.17
N PHE A 712 -10.27 -4.76 -12.55
CA PHE A 712 -11.25 -5.39 -11.69
C PHE A 712 -11.12 -4.87 -10.27
N PHE A 713 -12.26 -4.72 -9.61
CA PHE A 713 -12.35 -4.20 -8.26
C PHE A 713 -13.47 -4.94 -7.55
N THR A 714 -13.22 -5.36 -6.32
CA THR A 714 -14.24 -5.98 -5.48
C THR A 714 -15.37 -5.00 -5.17
N LYS A 715 -16.62 -5.49 -5.13
CA LYS A 715 -17.77 -4.68 -4.70
C LYS A 715 -17.65 -4.14 -3.28
N GLU A 716 -16.83 -4.79 -2.45
CA GLU A 716 -16.56 -4.35 -1.08
C GLU A 716 -16.02 -2.91 -1.01
N ILE A 717 -15.41 -2.42 -2.10
CA ILE A 717 -14.91 -1.03 -2.21
C ILE A 717 -15.62 -0.19 -3.28
N THR A 718 -16.34 -0.77 -4.24
CA THR A 718 -17.07 0.01 -5.27
C THR A 718 -18.55 0.26 -4.93
N ASP A 719 -19.16 -0.58 -4.09
CA ASP A 719 -20.58 -0.47 -3.70
C ASP A 719 -20.76 -0.41 -2.16
N HIS A 720 -19.79 -0.95 -1.42
CA HIS A 720 -19.92 -1.24 0.01
C HIS A 720 -18.81 -0.57 0.88
N LEU A 721 -18.07 0.41 0.34
CA LEU A 721 -17.02 1.11 1.08
C LEU A 721 -17.60 1.79 2.32
N PHE A 722 -17.06 1.50 3.50
CA PHE A 722 -17.54 2.00 4.80
C PHE A 722 -19.03 1.75 5.08
N GLN A 723 -19.62 0.71 4.47
CA GLN A 723 -21.03 0.39 4.67
C GLN A 723 -21.35 0.03 6.13
N GLY A 724 -20.50 -0.76 6.80
CA GLY A 724 -20.83 -1.30 8.12
C GLY A 724 -22.19 -2.02 8.10
N ASN A 725 -23.13 -1.59 8.93
CA ASN A 725 -24.48 -2.19 9.01
C ASN A 725 -25.54 -1.51 8.11
N LEU A 726 -25.14 -0.57 7.24
CA LEU A 726 -26.04 0.12 6.32
C LEU A 726 -26.41 -0.77 5.11
N ASN A 727 -27.34 -0.31 4.27
CA ASN A 727 -27.75 -1.01 3.05
C ASN A 727 -26.71 -0.92 1.91
N PHE A 728 -25.94 0.18 1.89
CA PHE A 728 -24.92 0.47 0.88
C PHE A 728 -23.82 1.33 1.50
N GLY A 729 -22.65 1.36 0.85
CA GLY A 729 -21.51 2.19 1.25
C GLY A 729 -21.26 3.34 0.28
N LEU A 730 -19.99 3.60 -0.02
CA LEU A 730 -19.53 4.50 -1.08
C LEU A 730 -18.82 3.70 -2.17
N ASP A 731 -18.33 4.42 -3.18
CA ASP A 731 -17.57 3.88 -4.30
C ASP A 731 -16.15 4.48 -4.34
N LEU A 732 -15.15 3.69 -3.94
CA LEU A 732 -13.75 4.11 -3.91
C LEU A 732 -13.20 4.50 -5.28
N VAL A 733 -13.62 3.82 -6.35
CA VAL A 733 -13.16 4.12 -7.71
C VAL A 733 -13.75 5.45 -8.18
N ALA A 734 -15.03 5.70 -7.91
CA ALA A 734 -15.65 6.99 -8.17
C ALA A 734 -15.00 8.11 -7.33
N LEU A 735 -14.68 7.87 -6.06
CA LEU A 735 -13.95 8.82 -5.21
C LEU A 735 -12.56 9.14 -5.78
N ASN A 736 -11.83 8.15 -6.32
CA ASN A 736 -10.52 8.37 -6.96
C ASN A 736 -10.63 9.24 -8.21
N VAL A 737 -11.60 8.96 -9.08
CA VAL A 737 -11.88 9.77 -10.28
C VAL A 737 -12.22 11.20 -9.90
N GLN A 738 -13.15 11.38 -8.95
CA GLN A 738 -13.58 12.70 -8.50
C GLN A 738 -12.44 13.47 -7.83
N ARG A 739 -11.59 12.79 -7.04
CA ARG A 739 -10.40 13.39 -6.41
C ARG A 739 -9.35 13.84 -7.43
N GLY A 740 -9.11 13.06 -8.48
CA GLY A 740 -8.22 13.47 -9.57
C GLY A 740 -8.71 14.76 -10.26
N ARG A 741 -10.03 14.90 -10.46
CA ARG A 741 -10.65 16.11 -11.03
C ARG A 741 -10.59 17.30 -10.06
N ASP A 742 -10.84 17.07 -8.77
CA ASP A 742 -10.69 18.07 -7.69
C ASP A 742 -9.27 18.65 -7.62
N HIS A 743 -8.26 17.79 -7.80
CA HIS A 743 -6.85 18.14 -7.78
C HIS A 743 -6.34 18.77 -9.08
N GLY A 744 -7.22 18.92 -10.08
CA GLY A 744 -6.87 19.46 -11.39
C GLY A 744 -5.80 18.61 -12.08
N LEU A 745 -5.79 17.29 -11.89
CA LEU A 745 -4.83 16.44 -12.59
C LEU A 745 -5.07 16.49 -14.11
N PRO A 746 -4.02 16.65 -14.93
CA PRO A 746 -4.13 16.50 -16.36
C PRO A 746 -4.63 15.10 -16.75
N PRO A 747 -5.40 14.96 -17.84
CA PRO A 747 -5.81 13.68 -18.39
C PRO A 747 -4.64 12.73 -18.68
N TYR A 748 -4.94 11.43 -18.70
CA TYR A 748 -4.00 10.33 -18.90
C TYR A 748 -3.01 10.54 -20.05
N ASN A 749 -3.49 11.04 -21.19
CA ASN A 749 -2.70 11.15 -22.40
C ASN A 749 -1.51 12.14 -22.30
N GLU A 750 -1.61 13.15 -21.44
CA GLU A 750 -0.49 14.07 -21.18
C GLU A 750 0.61 13.41 -20.34
N TRP A 751 0.22 12.53 -19.42
CA TRP A 751 1.17 11.77 -18.62
C TRP A 751 1.92 10.73 -19.44
N ARG A 752 1.25 10.09 -20.42
CA ARG A 752 1.94 9.22 -21.40
C ARG A 752 3.11 9.95 -22.07
N GLN A 753 2.84 11.15 -22.57
CA GLN A 753 3.84 11.97 -23.27
C GLN A 753 5.03 12.32 -22.38
N VAL A 754 4.76 12.79 -21.16
CA VAL A 754 5.82 13.11 -20.18
C VAL A 754 6.63 11.87 -19.77
N CYS A 755 5.99 10.70 -19.75
CA CYS A 755 6.64 9.43 -19.48
C CYS A 755 7.40 8.83 -20.67
N GLY A 756 7.44 9.54 -21.81
CA GLY A 756 8.20 9.15 -23.00
C GLY A 756 7.44 8.27 -23.98
N TYR A 757 6.13 8.13 -23.83
CA TYR A 757 5.26 7.40 -24.75
C TYR A 757 4.54 8.35 -25.70
N GLU A 758 4.16 7.87 -26.88
CA GLU A 758 3.40 8.71 -27.81
C GLU A 758 1.99 9.01 -27.28
N LYS A 759 1.52 10.22 -27.59
CA LYS A 759 0.14 10.63 -27.33
C LYS A 759 -0.80 9.78 -28.20
N ALA A 760 -1.75 9.07 -27.60
CA ALA A 760 -2.82 8.40 -28.35
C ALA A 760 -3.67 9.45 -29.06
N ARG A 761 -3.96 9.22 -30.34
CA ARG A 761 -4.82 10.09 -31.16
C ARG A 761 -6.22 9.51 -31.30
N ASN A 762 -6.32 8.19 -31.19
CA ASN A 762 -7.56 7.43 -31.30
C ASN A 762 -7.50 6.18 -30.41
N TRP A 763 -8.60 5.43 -30.33
CA TRP A 763 -8.74 4.26 -29.48
C TRP A 763 -7.80 3.10 -29.84
N ASN A 764 -7.43 2.94 -31.12
CA ASN A 764 -6.56 1.85 -31.58
C ASN A 764 -5.12 2.05 -31.08
N ASP A 765 -4.67 3.29 -30.89
CA ASP A 765 -3.33 3.61 -30.37
C ASP A 765 -3.14 3.13 -28.91
N LEU A 766 -4.21 2.64 -28.26
CA LEU A 766 -4.17 2.07 -26.91
C LEU A 766 -4.03 0.53 -26.90
N GLU A 767 -4.20 -0.16 -28.03
CA GLU A 767 -4.21 -1.64 -28.09
C GLU A 767 -2.88 -2.29 -27.68
N GLU A 768 -1.76 -1.58 -27.91
CA GLU A 768 -0.44 -2.01 -27.45
C GLU A 768 -0.38 -2.09 -25.92
N TYR A 769 -1.09 -1.20 -25.22
CA TYR A 769 -0.94 -1.00 -23.77
C TYR A 769 -2.13 -1.51 -22.97
N MET A 770 -3.30 -1.70 -23.58
CA MET A 770 -4.54 -2.04 -22.89
C MET A 770 -5.24 -3.22 -23.59
N ASP A 771 -6.06 -3.95 -22.85
CA ASP A 771 -6.87 -5.02 -23.46
C ASP A 771 -8.01 -4.44 -24.31
N PRO A 772 -8.38 -5.09 -25.44
CA PRO A 772 -9.45 -4.59 -26.33
C PRO A 772 -10.80 -4.35 -25.62
N GLN A 773 -11.13 -5.18 -24.63
CA GLN A 773 -12.35 -4.99 -23.82
C GLN A 773 -12.28 -3.73 -22.96
N THR A 774 -11.11 -3.41 -22.41
CA THR A 774 -10.87 -2.20 -21.64
C THR A 774 -11.03 -0.97 -22.53
N ILE A 775 -10.44 -0.98 -23.72
CA ILE A 775 -10.56 0.10 -24.72
C ILE A 775 -12.02 0.30 -25.11
N THR A 776 -12.75 -0.79 -25.37
CA THR A 776 -14.19 -0.73 -25.71
C THR A 776 -15.01 -0.07 -24.59
N ARG A 777 -14.69 -0.34 -23.32
CA ARG A 777 -15.37 0.28 -22.18
C ARG A 777 -15.02 1.76 -22.06
N LEU A 778 -13.75 2.13 -22.24
CA LEU A 778 -13.31 3.52 -22.24
C LEU A 778 -13.97 4.33 -23.36
N ALA A 779 -14.07 3.77 -24.57
CA ALA A 779 -14.73 4.39 -25.71
C ALA A 779 -16.24 4.58 -25.54
N ARG A 780 -16.88 3.81 -24.64
CA ARG A 780 -18.29 4.03 -24.25
C ARG A 780 -18.46 5.13 -23.21
N LEU A 781 -17.40 5.45 -22.46
CA LEU A 781 -17.42 6.42 -21.37
C LEU A 781 -16.99 7.81 -21.81
N TYR A 782 -15.92 7.90 -22.59
CA TYR A 782 -15.30 9.15 -23.00
C TYR A 782 -15.48 9.34 -24.51
N GLY A 783 -15.65 10.59 -24.94
CA GLY A 783 -15.76 10.92 -26.36
C GLY A 783 -14.42 10.88 -27.08
N SER A 784 -13.32 11.06 -26.34
CA SER A 784 -11.95 11.06 -26.85
C SER A 784 -10.96 10.46 -25.84
N VAL A 785 -9.86 9.91 -26.35
CA VAL A 785 -8.72 9.44 -25.53
C VAL A 785 -8.07 10.55 -24.70
N ASP A 786 -8.26 11.82 -25.10
CA ASP A 786 -7.77 13.01 -24.39
C ASP A 786 -8.56 13.34 -23.11
N GLU A 787 -9.66 12.65 -22.85
CA GLU A 787 -10.56 12.95 -21.73
C GLU A 787 -10.40 12.00 -20.54
N ILE A 788 -9.67 10.89 -20.74
CA ILE A 788 -9.50 9.80 -19.78
C ILE A 788 -8.84 10.35 -18.50
N ASP A 789 -9.51 10.16 -17.36
CA ASP A 789 -8.93 10.45 -16.04
C ASP A 789 -7.63 9.67 -15.83
N LEU A 790 -6.57 10.31 -15.31
CA LEU A 790 -5.25 9.68 -15.12
C LEU A 790 -5.33 8.35 -14.36
N TYR A 791 -6.11 8.32 -13.27
CA TYR A 791 -6.26 7.09 -12.48
C TYR A 791 -6.81 5.93 -13.33
N ILE A 792 -7.88 6.20 -14.09
CA ILE A 792 -8.53 5.20 -14.95
C ILE A 792 -7.61 4.76 -16.09
N GLY A 793 -6.93 5.69 -16.73
CA GLY A 793 -5.97 5.37 -17.79
C GLY A 793 -4.82 4.52 -17.28
N GLY A 794 -4.25 4.86 -16.11
CA GLY A 794 -3.12 4.12 -15.54
C GLY A 794 -3.46 2.71 -15.06
N VAL A 795 -4.61 2.49 -14.40
CA VAL A 795 -5.05 1.13 -14.01
C VAL A 795 -5.59 0.29 -15.19
N SER A 796 -5.78 0.92 -16.37
CA SER A 796 -6.17 0.21 -17.59
C SER A 796 -4.99 -0.39 -18.35
N GLU A 797 -3.77 0.06 -18.05
CA GLU A 797 -2.56 -0.42 -18.71
C GLU A 797 -2.18 -1.83 -18.25
N LYS A 798 -1.75 -2.66 -19.19
CA LYS A 798 -1.15 -3.96 -18.92
C LYS A 798 0.14 -3.77 -18.11
N PRO A 799 0.43 -4.65 -17.14
CA PRO A 799 1.72 -4.67 -16.46
C PRO A 799 2.90 -4.69 -17.44
N MET A 800 3.93 -3.89 -17.17
CA MET A 800 5.19 -3.99 -17.91
C MET A 800 5.90 -5.32 -17.61
N LYS A 801 6.79 -5.76 -18.49
CA LYS A 801 7.57 -6.98 -18.26
C LYS A 801 8.34 -6.90 -16.94
N ASP A 802 8.15 -7.91 -16.09
CA ASP A 802 8.76 -8.04 -14.76
C ASP A 802 8.39 -6.90 -13.77
N ALA A 803 7.34 -6.12 -14.04
CA ALA A 803 6.80 -5.08 -13.15
C ALA A 803 5.31 -5.34 -12.88
N LEU A 804 4.79 -4.85 -11.75
CA LEU A 804 3.38 -5.02 -11.39
C LEU A 804 2.46 -4.08 -12.16
N VAL A 805 2.92 -2.85 -12.42
CA VAL A 805 2.10 -1.77 -12.99
C VAL A 805 2.45 -1.47 -14.45
N GLY A 806 1.53 -0.76 -15.13
CA GLY A 806 1.71 -0.32 -16.52
C GLY A 806 2.63 0.89 -16.69
N PRO A 807 3.08 1.16 -17.92
CA PRO A 807 4.14 2.11 -18.25
C PRO A 807 4.01 3.52 -17.63
N THR A 808 2.80 4.07 -17.59
CA THR A 808 2.55 5.42 -17.03
C THR A 808 2.73 5.42 -15.52
N PHE A 809 2.19 4.42 -14.81
CA PHE A 809 2.34 4.33 -13.36
C PHE A 809 3.75 3.92 -12.94
N VAL A 810 4.44 3.05 -13.68
CA VAL A 810 5.86 2.71 -13.41
C VAL A 810 6.72 3.98 -13.46
N CYS A 811 6.45 4.85 -14.44
CA CYS A 811 7.12 6.13 -14.61
C CYS A 811 6.86 7.10 -13.44
N ILE A 812 5.60 7.36 -13.08
CA ILE A 812 5.25 8.30 -11.99
C ILE A 812 5.71 7.79 -10.62
N ILE A 813 5.53 6.50 -10.34
CA ILE A 813 5.95 5.89 -9.07
C ILE A 813 7.47 5.89 -8.98
N GLY A 814 8.18 5.48 -10.02
CA GLY A 814 9.64 5.47 -10.03
C GLY A 814 10.25 6.87 -9.91
N ASP A 815 9.63 7.90 -10.51
CA ASP A 815 10.02 9.31 -10.31
C ASP A 815 9.92 9.69 -8.83
N GLN A 816 8.77 9.44 -8.20
CA GLN A 816 8.55 9.82 -6.81
C GLN A 816 9.54 9.13 -5.87
N PHE A 817 9.75 7.82 -6.00
CA PHE A 817 10.73 7.13 -5.15
C PHE A 817 12.17 7.54 -5.44
N SER A 818 12.50 7.95 -6.67
CA SER A 818 13.83 8.53 -6.96
C SER A 818 14.01 9.86 -6.23
N ARG A 819 12.98 10.71 -6.19
CA ARG A 819 12.96 11.96 -5.40
C ARG A 819 13.06 11.69 -3.90
N LEU A 820 12.33 10.71 -3.38
CA LEU A 820 12.35 10.37 -1.96
C LEU A 820 13.69 9.80 -1.52
N ARG A 821 14.41 9.06 -2.38
CA ARG A 821 15.75 8.58 -2.07
C ARG A 821 16.79 9.71 -2.13
N ARG A 822 16.80 10.44 -3.24
CA ARG A 822 17.89 11.38 -3.56
C ARG A 822 17.67 12.76 -2.96
N GLY A 823 16.45 13.18 -2.70
CA GLY A 823 16.14 14.44 -2.03
C GLY A 823 16.07 14.33 -0.51
N ASP A 824 16.42 13.16 0.06
CA ASP A 824 16.39 12.90 1.51
C ASP A 824 17.80 12.78 2.09
N ARG A 825 18.25 13.82 2.80
CA ARG A 825 19.58 13.87 3.45
C ARG A 825 19.78 12.78 4.52
N PHE A 826 18.68 12.24 5.02
CA PHE A 826 18.67 11.24 6.08
C PHE A 826 18.35 9.84 5.54
N PHE A 827 18.31 9.63 4.21
CA PHE A 827 18.15 8.30 3.63
C PHE A 827 19.21 7.36 4.20
N TYR A 828 18.82 6.13 4.56
CA TYR A 828 19.63 5.31 5.47
C TYR A 828 21.05 5.01 4.96
N GLU A 829 21.25 4.90 3.63
CA GLU A 829 22.57 4.65 3.03
C GLU A 829 23.43 5.91 2.83
N GLU A 830 22.91 7.08 3.16
CA GLU A 830 23.58 8.34 2.88
C GLU A 830 24.80 8.55 3.80
N GLY A 831 25.91 9.00 3.22
CA GLY A 831 27.22 9.07 3.88
C GLY A 831 27.76 10.50 3.95
N GLY A 832 28.42 10.85 5.05
CA GLY A 832 29.07 12.16 5.20
C GLY A 832 28.22 13.23 5.89
N HIS A 833 27.07 12.85 6.46
CA HIS A 833 26.25 13.73 7.30
C HIS A 833 26.30 13.31 8.77
N PRO A 834 25.97 14.21 9.71
CA PRO A 834 25.84 13.84 11.13
C PRO A 834 24.87 12.67 11.39
N SER A 835 23.90 12.48 10.49
CA SER A 835 22.88 11.42 10.52
C SER A 835 23.34 10.08 9.93
N SER A 836 24.50 10.01 9.29
CA SER A 836 24.96 8.81 8.58
C SER A 836 25.23 7.66 9.55
N PHE A 837 24.73 6.47 9.21
CA PHE A 837 25.14 5.24 9.89
C PHE A 837 26.59 4.91 9.52
N ASP A 838 27.33 4.26 10.42
CA ASP A 838 28.63 3.71 10.04
C ASP A 838 28.48 2.46 9.15
N GLN A 839 29.60 1.96 8.60
CA GLN A 839 29.55 0.83 7.68
C GLN A 839 29.11 -0.49 8.33
N VAL A 840 29.37 -0.68 9.63
CA VAL A 840 28.98 -1.89 10.37
C VAL A 840 27.47 -1.85 10.61
N GLN A 841 26.95 -0.72 11.07
CA GLN A 841 25.51 -0.46 11.21
C GLN A 841 24.79 -0.67 9.88
N LEU A 842 25.32 -0.15 8.76
CA LEU A 842 24.74 -0.36 7.43
C LEU A 842 24.72 -1.82 6.98
N GLN A 843 25.77 -2.59 7.28
CA GLN A 843 25.80 -4.02 6.98
C GLN A 843 24.72 -4.78 7.76
N GLU A 844 24.43 -4.38 9.00
CA GLU A 844 23.34 -4.97 9.78
C GLU A 844 21.96 -4.54 9.27
N LEU A 845 21.77 -3.27 8.91
CA LEU A 845 20.50 -2.75 8.36
C LEU A 845 20.13 -3.39 7.02
N ARG A 846 21.12 -3.76 6.20
CA ARG A 846 20.89 -4.48 4.93
C ARG A 846 20.41 -5.92 5.10
N LYS A 847 20.34 -6.43 6.33
CA LYS A 847 19.75 -7.74 6.64
C LYS A 847 18.25 -7.65 6.95
N SER A 848 17.72 -6.45 7.11
CA SER A 848 16.30 -6.24 7.37
C SER A 848 15.44 -6.80 6.24
N SER A 849 14.39 -7.53 6.60
CA SER A 849 13.42 -8.09 5.66
C SER A 849 12.05 -8.09 6.31
N LEU A 850 10.99 -8.06 5.50
CA LEU A 850 9.63 -8.13 6.03
C LEU A 850 9.39 -9.45 6.79
N ALA A 851 9.98 -10.56 6.33
CA ALA A 851 9.91 -11.84 7.04
C ALA A 851 10.55 -11.77 8.44
N ARG A 852 11.71 -11.12 8.57
CA ARG A 852 12.38 -10.93 9.87
C ARG A 852 11.54 -10.06 10.81
N LEU A 853 11.00 -8.95 10.30
CA LEU A 853 10.12 -8.06 11.06
C LEU A 853 8.94 -8.82 11.66
N LEU A 854 8.24 -9.62 10.84
CA LEU A 854 7.10 -10.42 11.29
C LEU A 854 7.51 -11.47 12.32
N CYS A 855 8.62 -12.19 12.09
CA CYS A 855 9.11 -13.20 13.03
C CYS A 855 9.54 -12.64 14.39
N ASP A 856 10.13 -11.44 14.45
CA ASP A 856 10.58 -10.83 15.72
C ASP A 856 9.42 -10.26 16.55
N ASN A 857 8.26 -10.01 15.92
CA ASN A 857 7.16 -9.26 16.51
C ASN A 857 5.81 -10.01 16.57
N SER A 858 5.76 -11.22 16.03
CA SER A 858 4.67 -12.19 16.24
C SER A 858 4.77 -12.89 17.59
N ASP A 859 3.67 -13.46 18.06
CA ASP A 859 3.60 -14.19 19.33
C ASP A 859 3.90 -15.69 19.21
N ASP A 860 3.46 -16.33 18.11
CA ASP A 860 3.59 -17.77 17.82
C ASP A 860 3.78 -18.01 16.30
N MET A 861 4.73 -17.32 15.67
CA MET A 861 5.14 -17.60 14.29
C MET A 861 6.38 -18.50 14.26
N ALA A 862 6.19 -19.77 13.91
CA ALA A 862 7.31 -20.70 13.76
C ALA A 862 7.95 -20.65 12.37
N LEU A 863 7.13 -20.56 11.32
CA LEU A 863 7.54 -20.71 9.92
C LEU A 863 7.01 -19.57 9.06
N ILE A 864 7.87 -19.01 8.21
CA ILE A 864 7.49 -18.05 7.17
C ILE A 864 8.45 -18.16 5.98
N GLN A 865 7.99 -17.80 4.78
CA GLN A 865 8.86 -17.71 3.61
C GLN A 865 9.79 -16.48 3.71
N PRO A 866 11.08 -16.58 3.32
CA PRO A 866 12.01 -15.46 3.40
C PRO A 866 11.58 -14.23 2.58
N LEU A 867 11.04 -14.44 1.37
CA LEU A 867 10.53 -13.36 0.54
C LEU A 867 9.02 -13.20 0.81
N ALA A 868 8.67 -12.40 1.83
CA ALA A 868 7.32 -12.38 2.41
C ALA A 868 6.23 -11.85 1.46
N PHE A 869 6.60 -10.93 0.54
CA PHE A 869 5.71 -10.42 -0.52
C PHE A 869 5.33 -11.47 -1.57
N LEU A 870 6.09 -12.56 -1.66
CA LEU A 870 5.85 -13.63 -2.61
C LEU A 870 5.20 -14.82 -1.92
N LYS A 871 4.34 -15.52 -2.66
CA LYS A 871 3.78 -16.77 -2.17
C LYS A 871 4.89 -17.80 -1.93
N PRO A 872 4.67 -18.72 -0.97
CA PRO A 872 5.54 -19.87 -0.80
C PRO A 872 5.68 -20.65 -2.11
N SER A 873 6.90 -21.04 -2.45
CA SER A 873 7.21 -21.84 -3.65
C SER A 873 8.44 -22.71 -3.39
N PHE A 874 8.83 -23.53 -4.37
CA PHE A 874 10.00 -24.40 -4.23
C PHE A 874 11.32 -23.64 -4.01
N LEU A 875 11.45 -22.39 -4.51
CA LEU A 875 12.62 -21.51 -4.27
C LEU A 875 12.41 -20.50 -3.12
N ASN A 876 11.18 -20.36 -2.64
CA ASN A 876 10.81 -19.46 -1.54
C ASN A 876 10.03 -20.26 -0.49
N GLN A 877 10.66 -21.32 0.02
CA GLN A 877 10.02 -22.23 0.96
C GLN A 877 9.83 -21.55 2.31
N ARG A 878 8.80 -21.96 3.05
CA ARG A 878 8.65 -21.54 4.45
C ARG A 878 9.72 -22.21 5.29
N VAL A 879 10.47 -21.40 6.03
CA VAL A 879 11.56 -21.86 6.90
C VAL A 879 11.32 -21.38 8.31
N ALA A 880 12.03 -21.99 9.27
CA ALA A 880 12.01 -21.54 10.66
C ALA A 880 12.43 -20.07 10.76
N CYS A 881 11.77 -19.31 11.63
CA CYS A 881 12.17 -17.93 11.94
C CYS A 881 13.63 -17.81 12.45
N ALA A 882 14.24 -18.90 12.92
CA ALA A 882 15.66 -18.93 13.31
C ALA A 882 16.62 -19.26 12.16
N SER A 883 16.11 -19.53 10.95
CA SER A 883 16.90 -19.90 9.78
C SER A 883 17.86 -18.78 9.36
N SER A 884 19.03 -19.14 8.86
CA SER A 884 19.98 -18.20 8.24
C SER A 884 19.42 -17.50 7.00
N SER A 885 18.35 -18.06 6.42
CA SER A 885 17.58 -17.46 5.34
C SER A 885 16.73 -16.26 5.79
N ILE A 886 16.55 -16.05 7.09
CA ILE A 886 15.84 -14.90 7.68
C ILE A 886 16.78 -14.24 8.71
N PRO A 887 17.86 -13.60 8.24
CA PRO A 887 18.92 -13.11 9.10
C PRO A 887 18.42 -12.07 10.09
N LYS A 888 18.99 -12.08 11.30
CA LYS A 888 18.73 -11.07 12.32
C LYS A 888 19.62 -9.84 12.12
N VAL A 889 19.06 -8.67 12.43
CA VAL A 889 19.82 -7.43 12.57
C VAL A 889 20.52 -7.46 13.93
N ASP A 890 21.85 -7.37 13.94
CA ASP A 890 22.63 -7.38 15.17
C ASP A 890 22.81 -5.97 15.76
N LEU A 891 22.03 -5.66 16.80
CA LEU A 891 22.06 -4.34 17.45
C LEU A 891 23.35 -4.04 18.20
N ARG A 892 24.27 -5.01 18.37
CA ARG A 892 25.60 -4.75 18.95
C ARG A 892 26.41 -3.74 18.15
N ALA A 893 26.08 -3.53 16.87
CA ALA A 893 26.66 -2.47 16.05
C ALA A 893 26.37 -1.04 16.56
N TRP A 894 25.42 -0.86 17.49
CA TRP A 894 25.13 0.43 18.16
C TRP A 894 25.69 0.51 19.58
N ALA A 895 26.47 -0.48 20.03
CA ALA A 895 27.09 -0.43 21.35
C ALA A 895 28.17 0.67 21.39
N GLY A 896 28.02 1.62 22.31
CA GLY A 896 28.95 2.75 22.45
C GLY A 896 28.79 3.86 21.40
N GLU A 897 27.71 3.83 20.60
CA GLU A 897 27.37 4.91 19.66
C GLU A 897 27.24 6.25 20.41
N ARG A 898 27.79 7.32 19.82
CA ARG A 898 27.71 8.67 20.42
C ARG A 898 26.37 9.29 20.07
N THR A 899 25.61 9.67 21.09
CA THR A 899 24.31 10.34 20.92
C THR A 899 24.52 11.84 20.75
N ALA A 900 23.66 12.47 19.94
CA ALA A 900 23.67 13.93 19.79
C ALA A 900 22.86 14.64 20.90
N VAL A 901 22.18 13.86 21.74
CA VAL A 901 21.42 14.32 22.90
C VAL A 901 22.14 13.83 24.16
N PRO A 902 22.30 14.69 25.19
CA PRO A 902 22.97 14.35 26.45
C PRO A 902 22.40 13.13 27.17
#